data_AF-A0A1B0DDQ6-F1
#
_entry.id   AF-A0A1B0DDQ6-F1
#
_cell.length_a   1.000
_cell.length_b   1.000
_cell.length_c   1.000
_cell.angle_alpha   90.00
_cell.angle_beta   90.00
_cell.angle_gamma   90.00
#
_symmetry.space_group_name_H-M   'P 1'
#
loop_
_entity.id
_entity.type
_entity.pdbx_description
1 polymer ?
#
loop_
_entity_poly.entity_id
_entity_poly.type
_entity_poly.pdbx_seq_one_letter_code
_entity_poly.pdbx_strand_id
1 'polypeptide(L)'
;MYSLEELYDEVTVIQGGTTYEGRNILGVNINRNPGQNPGIFIESQIHANEWITSGSTTWIINKLLTATTAEPEIKNLADNINWYIFPIINVDGYEYTRNVYRMWRKTRSQQGLICNGVDPNRNWDVYWEKGGIGSSANMCDGTFAGPEAFSEIETKSLSEYILSLADNLNFYIGFHSAANMLLFPWGHTNNPSPYYPQFMEIATATVNALHARHGTNYTYGPVYSTIYPTTGISADWVHYALGIPGFTYEFRNMNTATGEYYGALAPPEEIQPNAEEVLDSLVVLVQKATENGYGKMGKNGVVLIFICILATIVSCEKARFDNYRVFTVGVDSEDQIKVLLDLERMSSSGYDFWTSPTKIGRSVDIMVPPHKSAEFEEVMTTYQFATTLKVENVQELIDNEQPKFRARDGEFGWTQYHTIEEIYAWLDLMLEQYSNVLTPINAGNSYEGQPIRGVLLSYREGNPAVFIESNTHAREWITSATATYILNEFLTSTDPDIRRIAQNYDWYIFPIYNPDGFRFTHENNRMWRKTRSRHGLICKETYAGPEVFSEPETRQIADFVLQHANHIKLYLSFHSYGQLLLYPWCYKSEPADNFDDLVRIGTATYDRLKEIHGTEYTVESAFDLYICTGSSIDWVYGEAGIKLGFTYEFRDTGRYGFILPADQIIPNAIEILQSIIAMLDESDSLVHTEDRFDKMGKIGVVLTFVCILATIVSCEKARFDDYRVFTVRVDSEDQLKVLRELESVSSSSYDFWTSPTKIGRSVDIMVPPHKSAEFEEVMTTYQFATTLKVENVQELIDNEQPKFRARDGEFGWTQYHTLEEIYAWLDLMLEQYSTVLTPIDAGNSFEGLPIRGVLLSYREGNPAVFIESNTHAREWITSATATYVLNEFLTSTDPDIRRIAESYDWYIFPNVNPDGFRFSHENNRMWRKTRSRNGLTYAGPQGFSEPETRQLADFILDHVNHIKVFLSFHSYSQLLLYPWSYTAERADNYDDLHQIGVVTGDRLKELYDTEYTIQSSYELYISTGTSVDWTYGQAGIRIGYTYEFRDTGRYGFILPADQIIPNAVEVLQSMIAMLDECENLGYMTL
;
A
#
# COMPACT_ATOMS: atom_id res chain seq x y z
N MET A 1 -7.43 -40.22 36.13
CA MET A 1 -8.57 -39.34 35.78
C MET A 1 -9.11 -39.89 34.49
N TYR A 2 -10.41 -40.18 34.43
CA TYR A 2 -11.06 -40.50 33.15
C TYR A 2 -11.20 -39.21 32.33
N SER A 3 -11.09 -39.28 31.01
CA SER A 3 -11.45 -38.15 30.15
C SER A 3 -12.98 -37.95 30.15
N LEU A 4 -13.47 -36.77 29.80
CA LEU A 4 -14.93 -36.52 29.77
C LEU A 4 -15.65 -37.42 28.77
N GLU A 5 -15.03 -37.70 27.63
CA GLU A 5 -15.51 -38.66 26.61
C GLU A 5 -15.56 -40.11 27.11
N GLU A 6 -14.78 -40.49 28.14
CA GLU A 6 -14.89 -41.80 28.79
C GLU A 6 -16.05 -41.88 29.80
N LEU A 7 -16.55 -40.72 30.27
CA LEU A 7 -17.60 -40.62 31.27
C LEU A 7 -18.98 -40.31 30.69
N TYR A 8 -19.03 -39.67 29.51
CA TYR A 8 -20.25 -39.19 28.87
C TYR A 8 -20.18 -39.46 27.36
N ASP A 9 -21.08 -40.31 26.86
CA ASP A 9 -21.15 -40.68 25.43
C ASP A 9 -21.50 -39.47 24.54
N GLU A 10 -22.13 -38.44 25.10
CA GLU A 10 -22.48 -37.18 24.45
C GLU A 10 -21.33 -36.16 24.29
N VAL A 11 -20.12 -36.49 24.78
CA VAL A 11 -18.97 -35.57 24.76
C VAL A 11 -17.89 -36.07 23.81
N THR A 12 -17.37 -35.18 22.98
CA THR A 12 -16.14 -35.41 22.21
C THR A 12 -15.09 -34.38 22.61
N VAL A 13 -13.86 -34.81 22.90
CA VAL A 13 -12.74 -33.87 23.07
C VAL A 13 -12.32 -33.36 21.69
N ILE A 14 -12.28 -32.05 21.53
CA ILE A 14 -11.93 -31.37 20.27
C ILE A 14 -10.65 -30.56 20.45
N GLN A 15 -9.92 -30.37 19.36
CA GLN A 15 -8.68 -29.59 19.33
C GLN A 15 -8.82 -28.43 18.34
N GLY A 16 -8.64 -27.21 18.85
CA GLY A 16 -8.70 -25.96 18.07
C GLY A 16 -7.34 -25.54 17.50
N GLY A 17 -6.30 -26.34 17.74
CA GLY A 17 -4.94 -26.15 17.22
C GLY A 17 -3.86 -26.38 18.26
N THR A 18 -2.70 -25.77 18.05
CA THR A 18 -1.52 -25.85 18.91
C THR A 18 -0.96 -24.46 19.18
N THR A 19 -0.48 -24.24 20.39
CA THR A 19 0.16 -22.97 20.80
C THR A 19 1.60 -22.86 20.32
N TYR A 20 2.20 -21.68 20.45
CA TYR A 20 3.58 -21.41 20.05
C TYR A 20 4.61 -22.35 20.74
N GLU A 21 4.43 -22.62 22.04
CA GLU A 21 5.27 -23.54 22.82
C GLU A 21 4.83 -25.03 22.66
N GLY A 22 3.95 -25.33 21.69
CA GLY A 22 3.60 -26.69 21.28
C GLY A 22 2.57 -27.41 22.16
N ARG A 23 1.73 -26.68 22.91
CA ARG A 23 0.64 -27.26 23.72
C ARG A 23 -0.65 -27.31 22.91
N ASN A 24 -1.49 -28.31 23.15
CA ASN A 24 -2.78 -28.42 22.46
C ASN A 24 -3.80 -27.43 23.05
N ILE A 25 -4.52 -26.73 22.17
CA ILE A 25 -5.70 -25.95 22.54
C ILE A 25 -6.90 -26.91 22.57
N LEU A 26 -7.27 -27.38 23.76
CA LEU A 26 -8.31 -28.39 23.94
C LEU A 26 -9.65 -27.77 24.30
N GLY A 27 -10.70 -28.31 23.70
CA GLY A 27 -12.08 -27.99 24.00
C GLY A 27 -12.94 -29.25 24.10
N VAL A 28 -14.23 -29.05 24.35
CA VAL A 28 -15.25 -30.10 24.35
C VAL A 28 -16.37 -29.75 23.40
N ASN A 29 -16.80 -30.75 22.62
CA ASN A 29 -18.09 -30.74 21.95
C ASN A 29 -19.10 -31.48 22.82
N ILE A 30 -20.20 -30.83 23.19
CA ILE A 30 -21.28 -31.44 23.99
C ILE A 30 -22.56 -31.44 23.15
N ASN A 31 -23.07 -32.64 22.83
CA ASN A 31 -24.28 -32.81 22.02
C ASN A 31 -25.15 -33.95 22.58
N ARG A 32 -25.95 -33.65 23.60
CA ARG A 32 -26.71 -34.65 24.37
C ARG A 32 -27.79 -35.37 23.56
N ASN A 33 -28.45 -34.69 22.62
CA ASN A 33 -29.42 -35.28 21.71
C ASN A 33 -29.06 -34.93 20.27
N PRO A 34 -28.21 -35.74 19.60
CA PRO A 34 -27.74 -35.45 18.26
C PRO A 34 -28.88 -35.27 17.24
N GLY A 35 -28.95 -34.07 16.65
CA GLY A 35 -29.94 -33.64 15.66
C GLY A 35 -29.46 -32.39 14.91
N GLN A 36 -30.34 -31.70 14.17
CA GLN A 36 -30.03 -30.37 13.59
C GLN A 36 -30.09 -29.26 14.66
N ASN A 37 -29.34 -29.44 15.75
CA ASN A 37 -29.29 -28.50 16.86
C ASN A 37 -28.42 -27.28 16.47
N PRO A 38 -28.79 -26.06 16.87
CA PRO A 38 -27.96 -24.89 16.65
C PRO A 38 -26.62 -25.00 17.41
N GLY A 39 -25.55 -24.56 16.75
CA GLY A 39 -24.20 -24.56 17.32
C GLY A 39 -23.89 -23.28 18.10
N ILE A 40 -23.27 -23.41 19.27
CA ILE A 40 -22.77 -22.27 20.05
C ILE A 40 -21.30 -22.48 20.38
N PHE A 41 -20.48 -21.48 20.07
CA PHE A 41 -19.06 -21.47 20.36
C PHE A 41 -18.77 -20.58 21.57
N ILE A 42 -18.07 -21.14 22.56
CA ILE A 42 -17.57 -20.41 23.73
C ILE A 42 -16.06 -20.51 23.76
N GLU A 43 -15.38 -19.36 23.79
CA GLU A 43 -13.98 -19.28 24.20
C GLU A 43 -13.84 -18.68 25.59
N SER A 44 -12.73 -19.00 26.26
CA SER A 44 -12.37 -18.43 27.56
C SER A 44 -10.87 -18.31 27.69
N GLN A 45 -10.44 -17.39 28.55
CA GLN A 45 -9.04 -17.17 28.90
C GLN A 45 -8.16 -16.88 27.67
N ILE A 46 -8.68 -16.02 26.77
CA ILE A 46 -7.88 -15.41 25.69
C ILE A 46 -6.77 -14.54 26.29
N HIS A 47 -7.07 -13.75 27.33
CA HIS A 47 -6.04 -13.15 28.16
C HIS A 47 -5.65 -14.11 29.29
N ALA A 48 -4.35 -14.39 29.40
CA ALA A 48 -3.82 -15.42 30.29
C ALA A 48 -4.04 -15.16 31.79
N ASN A 49 -4.16 -13.89 32.20
CA ASN A 49 -4.32 -13.50 33.60
C ASN A 49 -5.77 -13.57 34.12
N GLU A 50 -6.74 -13.91 33.27
CA GLU A 50 -8.18 -13.88 33.59
C GLU A 50 -8.71 -15.22 34.11
N TRP A 51 -8.13 -15.73 35.21
CA TRP A 51 -8.34 -17.11 35.71
C TRP A 51 -9.80 -17.48 36.05
N ILE A 52 -10.63 -16.52 36.44
CA ILE A 52 -12.04 -16.78 36.74
C ILE A 52 -12.81 -17.28 35.52
N THR A 53 -12.39 -16.88 34.30
CA THR A 53 -13.07 -17.27 33.05
C THR A 53 -13.04 -18.79 32.86
N SER A 54 -11.85 -19.40 32.85
CA SER A 54 -11.68 -20.86 32.76
C SER A 54 -12.33 -21.61 33.93
N GLY A 55 -12.29 -21.04 35.13
CA GLY A 55 -12.94 -21.62 36.31
C GLY A 55 -14.46 -21.69 36.16
N SER A 56 -15.09 -20.61 35.72
CA SER A 56 -16.54 -20.58 35.48
C SER A 56 -16.94 -21.44 34.28
N THR A 57 -16.14 -21.46 33.22
CA THR A 57 -16.41 -22.28 32.01
C THR A 57 -16.41 -23.78 32.31
N THR A 58 -15.46 -24.26 33.10
CA THR A 58 -15.44 -25.68 33.52
C THR A 58 -16.62 -26.05 34.42
N TRP A 59 -17.09 -25.12 35.27
CA TRP A 59 -18.32 -25.31 36.03
C TRP A 59 -19.57 -25.37 35.14
N ILE A 60 -19.65 -24.51 34.12
CA ILE A 60 -20.74 -24.50 33.13
C ILE A 60 -20.77 -25.82 32.36
N ILE A 61 -19.61 -26.32 31.89
CA ILE A 61 -19.48 -27.64 31.26
C ILE A 61 -20.08 -28.73 32.16
N ASN A 62 -19.69 -28.76 33.44
CA ASN A 62 -20.23 -29.73 34.39
C ASN A 62 -21.75 -29.62 34.55
N LYS A 63 -22.31 -28.40 34.56
CA LYS A 63 -23.76 -28.20 34.63
C LYS A 63 -24.50 -28.65 33.37
N LEU A 64 -23.97 -28.39 32.17
CA LEU A 64 -24.57 -28.87 30.93
C LEU A 64 -24.64 -30.41 30.89
N LEU A 65 -23.61 -31.09 31.40
CA LEU A 65 -23.56 -32.56 31.47
C LEU A 65 -24.47 -33.15 32.55
N THR A 66 -24.57 -32.49 33.72
CA THR A 66 -25.29 -33.04 34.89
C THR A 66 -26.73 -32.55 35.03
N ALA A 67 -27.18 -31.59 34.21
CA ALA A 67 -28.52 -31.05 34.28
C ALA A 67 -29.60 -32.15 34.15
N THR A 68 -30.52 -32.17 35.12
CA THR A 68 -31.63 -33.12 35.23
C THR A 68 -32.97 -32.42 35.08
N THR A 69 -34.08 -33.17 35.15
CA THR A 69 -35.45 -32.60 35.09
C THR A 69 -35.78 -31.66 36.24
N ALA A 70 -34.95 -31.59 37.29
CA ALA A 70 -35.07 -30.60 38.37
C ALA A 70 -34.61 -29.19 37.94
N GLU A 71 -33.82 -29.06 36.88
CA GLU A 71 -33.33 -27.79 36.30
C GLU A 71 -33.81 -27.71 34.84
N PRO A 72 -35.13 -27.56 34.58
CA PRO A 72 -35.72 -27.78 33.25
C PRO A 72 -35.16 -26.85 32.17
N GLU A 73 -34.84 -25.61 32.51
CA GLU A 73 -34.30 -24.62 31.56
C GLU A 73 -32.85 -24.94 31.16
N ILE A 74 -32.00 -25.27 32.14
CA ILE A 74 -30.60 -25.67 31.90
C ILE A 74 -30.56 -27.02 31.16
N LYS A 75 -31.43 -27.97 31.54
CA LYS A 75 -31.55 -29.24 30.82
C LYS A 75 -31.98 -29.01 29.37
N ASN A 76 -32.95 -28.12 29.13
CA ASN A 76 -33.38 -27.79 27.78
C ASN A 76 -32.25 -27.15 26.96
N LEU A 77 -31.46 -26.27 27.59
CA LEU A 77 -30.27 -25.67 26.98
C LEU A 77 -29.20 -26.71 26.64
N ALA A 78 -28.95 -27.68 27.53
CA ALA A 78 -27.98 -28.75 27.31
C ALA A 78 -28.43 -29.78 26.26
N ASP A 79 -29.73 -30.05 26.18
CA ASP A 79 -30.31 -31.08 25.32
C ASP A 79 -30.46 -30.64 23.86
N ASN A 80 -30.62 -29.33 23.61
CA ASN A 80 -31.03 -28.80 22.29
C ASN A 80 -30.00 -27.89 21.64
N ILE A 81 -28.81 -27.74 22.22
CA ILE A 81 -27.70 -26.97 21.66
C ILE A 81 -26.51 -27.88 21.43
N ASN A 82 -25.81 -27.68 20.31
CA ASN A 82 -24.53 -28.27 20.05
C ASN A 82 -23.41 -27.33 20.53
N TRP A 83 -22.80 -27.63 21.67
CA TRP A 83 -21.81 -26.75 22.30
C TRP A 83 -20.41 -27.04 21.81
N TYR A 84 -19.65 -25.99 21.50
CA TYR A 84 -18.21 -26.03 21.25
C TYR A 84 -17.53 -25.11 22.27
N ILE A 85 -16.91 -25.69 23.31
CA ILE A 85 -16.41 -24.91 24.45
C ILE A 85 -14.91 -25.12 24.61
N PHE A 86 -14.15 -24.02 24.55
CA PHE A 86 -12.70 -23.98 24.79
C PHE A 86 -12.40 -23.24 26.09
N PRO A 87 -12.12 -23.95 27.20
CA PRO A 87 -11.91 -23.31 28.51
C PRO A 87 -10.64 -22.46 28.58
N ILE A 88 -9.63 -22.78 27.78
CA ILE A 88 -8.33 -22.10 27.75
C ILE A 88 -7.81 -22.09 26.31
N ILE A 89 -7.72 -20.91 25.70
CA ILE A 89 -7.18 -20.78 24.35
C ILE A 89 -5.74 -20.24 24.35
N ASN A 90 -5.38 -19.40 25.32
CA ASN A 90 -4.01 -18.92 25.52
C ASN A 90 -3.29 -19.83 26.53
N VAL A 91 -3.10 -21.10 26.14
CA VAL A 91 -2.59 -22.17 27.03
C VAL A 91 -1.19 -21.83 27.55
N ASP A 92 -0.32 -21.31 26.68
CA ASP A 92 1.06 -20.97 27.05
C ASP A 92 1.12 -19.79 28.01
N GLY A 93 0.35 -18.74 27.72
CA GLY A 93 0.24 -17.60 28.62
C GLY A 93 -0.32 -18.04 29.98
N TYR A 94 -1.34 -18.91 30.00
CA TYR A 94 -1.91 -19.42 31.25
C TYR A 94 -0.87 -20.22 32.06
N GLU A 95 -0.14 -21.16 31.45
CA GLU A 95 0.95 -21.87 32.12
C GLU A 95 2.01 -20.93 32.68
N TYR A 96 2.36 -19.87 31.93
CA TYR A 96 3.30 -18.85 32.40
C TYR A 96 2.75 -18.07 33.60
N THR A 97 1.45 -17.77 33.65
CA THR A 97 0.84 -17.11 34.81
C THR A 97 0.83 -17.98 36.07
N ARG A 98 0.72 -19.31 35.92
CA ARG A 98 0.70 -20.23 37.06
C ARG A 98 2.07 -20.41 37.70
N ASN A 99 3.13 -20.31 36.89
CA ASN A 99 4.48 -20.71 37.31
C ASN A 99 5.47 -19.54 37.42
N VAL A 100 5.28 -18.45 36.66
CA VAL A 100 6.28 -17.38 36.50
C VAL A 100 5.73 -16.01 36.87
N TYR A 101 4.73 -15.51 36.16
CA TYR A 101 4.20 -14.16 36.37
C TYR A 101 2.68 -14.11 36.26
N ARG A 102 2.01 -14.08 37.42
CA ARG A 102 0.54 -14.13 37.55
C ARG A 102 -0.21 -13.12 36.70
N MET A 103 0.37 -11.94 36.44
CA MET A 103 -0.29 -10.86 35.71
C MET A 103 0.06 -10.83 34.21
N TRP A 104 0.69 -11.88 33.68
CA TRP A 104 0.93 -12.00 32.24
C TRP A 104 -0.39 -12.10 31.46
N ARG A 105 -0.56 -11.26 30.44
CA ARG A 105 -1.80 -11.17 29.64
C ARG A 105 -1.70 -11.87 28.29
N LYS A 106 -0.55 -11.70 27.62
CA LYS A 106 -0.31 -12.02 26.20
C LYS A 106 -0.11 -13.52 25.94
N THR A 107 -0.02 -13.91 24.67
CA THR A 107 0.55 -15.20 24.25
C THR A 107 2.05 -15.29 24.61
N ARG A 108 2.78 -16.30 24.09
CA ARG A 108 4.19 -16.55 24.43
C ARG A 108 5.15 -16.59 23.24
N SER A 109 4.68 -16.26 22.03
CA SER A 109 5.52 -16.12 20.84
C SER A 109 6.69 -15.14 21.04
N GLN A 110 7.81 -15.33 20.35
CA GLN A 110 8.92 -14.41 20.47
C GLN A 110 8.76 -13.22 19.50
N GLN A 111 8.60 -12.01 20.04
CA GLN A 111 8.32 -10.80 19.26
C GLN A 111 9.54 -9.87 19.11
N GLY A 112 10.70 -10.32 19.59
CA GLY A 112 11.99 -9.62 19.55
C GLY A 112 13.01 -10.23 20.52
N LEU A 113 14.10 -9.52 20.81
CA LEU A 113 15.17 -10.02 21.70
C LEU A 113 14.76 -10.12 23.17
N ILE A 114 13.86 -9.25 23.64
CA ILE A 114 13.49 -9.12 25.06
C ILE A 114 11.98 -9.19 25.33
N CYS A 115 11.16 -9.19 24.29
CA CYS A 115 9.71 -9.09 24.42
C CYS A 115 9.01 -10.30 23.80
N ASN A 116 8.08 -10.86 24.57
CA ASN A 116 7.35 -12.07 24.23
C ASN A 116 5.85 -11.78 24.22
N GLY A 117 5.13 -12.48 23.36
CA GLY A 117 3.70 -12.51 23.27
C GLY A 117 3.09 -11.32 22.54
N VAL A 118 1.90 -11.59 22.02
CA VAL A 118 0.96 -10.65 21.41
C VAL A 118 -0.33 -10.67 22.24
N ASP A 119 -1.08 -9.58 22.26
CA ASP A 119 -2.44 -9.59 22.82
C ASP A 119 -3.34 -10.37 21.85
N PRO A 120 -3.76 -11.61 22.19
CA PRO A 120 -4.53 -12.43 21.27
C PRO A 120 -5.93 -11.86 20.99
N ASN A 121 -6.44 -10.95 21.84
CA ASN A 121 -7.68 -10.22 21.55
C ASN A 121 -7.40 -8.84 20.92
N ARG A 122 -6.28 -8.70 20.21
CA ARG A 122 -5.98 -7.63 19.25
C ARG A 122 -5.46 -8.20 17.94
N ASN A 123 -5.47 -9.51 17.79
CA ASN A 123 -4.76 -10.25 16.74
C ASN A 123 -5.70 -10.93 15.72
N TRP A 124 -6.99 -10.60 15.73
CA TRP A 124 -7.95 -11.14 14.76
C TRP A 124 -8.06 -10.25 13.53
N ASP A 125 -8.23 -10.83 12.35
CA ASP A 125 -8.31 -10.11 11.06
C ASP A 125 -9.65 -9.38 10.85
N VAL A 126 -9.94 -8.44 11.74
CA VAL A 126 -11.13 -7.59 11.70
C VAL A 126 -10.74 -6.17 12.06
N TYR A 127 -10.67 -5.32 11.04
CA TYR A 127 -10.21 -3.93 11.20
C TYR A 127 -8.84 -3.85 11.89
N TRP A 128 -8.01 -4.89 11.72
CA TRP A 128 -6.74 -5.05 12.41
C TRP A 128 -5.73 -4.03 11.93
N GLU A 129 -5.01 -3.41 12.86
CA GLU A 129 -3.95 -2.44 12.55
C GLU A 129 -2.86 -2.50 13.63
N LYS A 130 -1.59 -2.48 13.20
CA LYS A 130 -0.44 -2.46 14.10
C LYS A 130 -0.33 -1.11 14.80
N GLY A 131 -0.68 -1.08 16.09
CA GLY A 131 -0.75 0.18 16.85
C GLY A 131 -1.97 1.04 16.51
N GLY A 132 -3.01 0.42 15.96
CA GLY A 132 -4.29 1.06 15.72
C GLY A 132 -5.09 1.34 16.99
N ILE A 133 -6.34 1.75 16.82
CA ILE A 133 -7.22 2.13 17.93
C ILE A 133 -7.35 0.98 18.94
N GLY A 134 -6.99 1.25 20.19
CA GLY A 134 -7.05 0.30 21.30
C GLY A 134 -5.96 -0.78 21.30
N SER A 135 -4.97 -0.71 20.40
CA SER A 135 -3.85 -1.65 20.29
C SER A 135 -2.50 -0.93 20.23
N SER A 136 -1.41 -1.61 20.58
CA SER A 136 -0.07 -1.03 20.58
C SER A 136 0.80 -1.58 19.44
N ALA A 137 1.69 -0.75 18.89
CA ALA A 137 2.74 -1.17 17.96
C ALA A 137 4.03 -1.59 18.68
N ASN A 138 4.13 -1.33 19.99
CA ASN A 138 5.28 -1.70 20.80
C ASN A 138 5.17 -3.17 21.23
N MET A 139 6.09 -4.01 20.76
CA MET A 139 6.14 -5.46 21.05
C MET A 139 6.17 -5.81 22.54
N CYS A 140 6.59 -4.88 23.41
CA CYS A 140 6.67 -5.07 24.85
C CYS A 140 5.39 -4.67 25.59
N ASP A 141 4.48 -3.97 24.90
CA ASP A 141 3.21 -3.55 25.48
C ASP A 141 2.26 -4.73 25.69
N GLY A 142 1.37 -4.61 26.68
CA GLY A 142 0.35 -5.61 26.99
C GLY A 142 -0.77 -5.69 25.97
N THR A 143 -0.98 -4.64 25.16
CA THR A 143 -1.98 -4.58 24.07
C THR A 143 -1.35 -4.65 22.68
N PHE A 144 -0.11 -5.14 22.58
CA PHE A 144 0.59 -5.32 21.31
C PHE A 144 -0.24 -6.19 20.35
N ALA A 145 -0.61 -5.67 19.18
CA ALA A 145 -1.54 -6.34 18.25
C ALA A 145 -0.93 -7.52 17.49
N GLY A 146 0.40 -7.61 17.49
CA GLY A 146 1.18 -8.52 16.65
C GLY A 146 1.80 -7.83 15.44
N PRO A 147 2.69 -8.51 14.71
CA PRO A 147 3.26 -8.00 13.47
C PRO A 147 2.26 -7.94 12.31
N GLU A 148 1.26 -8.84 12.30
CA GLU A 148 0.14 -8.91 11.36
C GLU A 148 -1.08 -9.55 12.03
N ALA A 149 -2.26 -9.44 11.42
CA ALA A 149 -3.44 -10.19 11.86
C ALA A 149 -3.16 -11.70 11.79
N PHE A 150 -3.65 -12.45 12.79
CA PHE A 150 -3.39 -13.88 12.94
C PHE A 150 -1.91 -14.28 12.98
N SER A 151 -1.03 -13.36 13.38
CA SER A 151 0.40 -13.68 13.61
C SER A 151 0.62 -14.67 14.76
N GLU A 152 -0.33 -14.82 15.67
CA GLU A 152 -0.29 -15.85 16.70
C GLU A 152 -0.91 -17.15 16.19
N ILE A 153 -0.20 -18.26 16.37
CA ILE A 153 -0.70 -19.58 15.94
C ILE A 153 -1.99 -19.94 16.68
N GLU A 154 -2.16 -19.49 17.92
CA GLU A 154 -3.36 -19.70 18.73
C GLU A 154 -4.61 -19.05 18.11
N THR A 155 -4.52 -17.79 17.67
CA THR A 155 -5.66 -17.08 17.07
C THR A 155 -5.91 -17.57 15.64
N LYS A 156 -4.84 -17.87 14.90
CA LYS A 156 -4.92 -18.44 13.55
C LYS A 156 -5.60 -19.80 13.52
N SER A 157 -5.17 -20.74 14.35
CA SER A 157 -5.73 -22.10 14.34
C SER A 157 -7.17 -22.11 14.86
N LEU A 158 -7.48 -21.25 15.85
CA LEU A 158 -8.82 -21.13 16.38
C LEU A 158 -9.79 -20.51 15.35
N SER A 159 -9.34 -19.53 14.57
CA SER A 159 -10.14 -18.94 13.50
C SER A 159 -10.45 -19.95 12.40
N GLU A 160 -9.46 -20.74 11.97
CA GLU A 160 -9.64 -21.86 11.03
C GLU A 160 -10.64 -22.90 11.57
N TYR A 161 -10.55 -23.25 12.85
CA TYR A 161 -11.50 -24.16 13.49
C TYR A 161 -12.93 -23.58 13.51
N ILE A 162 -13.09 -22.30 13.87
CA ILE A 162 -14.40 -21.61 13.85
C ILE A 162 -14.99 -21.58 12.43
N LEU A 163 -14.19 -21.28 11.41
CA LEU A 163 -14.62 -21.31 10.01
C LEU A 163 -15.08 -22.71 9.58
N SER A 164 -14.43 -23.77 10.06
CA SER A 164 -14.87 -25.14 9.79
C SER A 164 -16.27 -25.46 10.32
N LEU A 165 -16.74 -24.68 11.31
CA LEU A 165 -18.06 -24.81 11.91
C LEU A 165 -19.09 -23.85 11.31
N ALA A 166 -18.73 -22.98 10.36
CA ALA A 166 -19.55 -21.87 9.88
C ALA A 166 -20.99 -22.27 9.49
N ASP A 167 -21.14 -23.41 8.80
CA ASP A 167 -22.44 -23.94 8.36
C ASP A 167 -23.36 -24.38 9.53
N ASN A 168 -22.78 -24.67 10.69
CA ASN A 168 -23.48 -25.21 11.87
C ASN A 168 -23.42 -24.28 13.09
N LEU A 169 -22.77 -23.12 12.99
CA LEU A 169 -22.57 -22.19 14.09
C LEU A 169 -23.59 -21.06 14.06
N ASN A 170 -24.19 -20.75 15.21
CA ASN A 170 -25.23 -19.73 15.33
C ASN A 170 -24.86 -18.60 16.29
N PHE A 171 -23.96 -18.85 17.25
CA PHE A 171 -23.54 -17.86 18.23
C PHE A 171 -22.07 -18.01 18.57
N TYR A 172 -21.46 -16.86 18.86
CA TYR A 172 -20.13 -16.77 19.42
C TYR A 172 -20.16 -16.01 20.75
N ILE A 173 -19.50 -16.58 21.76
CA ILE A 173 -19.41 -15.98 23.09
C ILE A 173 -17.95 -16.03 23.57
N GLY A 174 -17.39 -14.85 23.84
CA GLY A 174 -16.08 -14.70 24.47
C GLY A 174 -16.22 -14.39 25.96
N PHE A 175 -15.49 -15.10 26.83
CA PHE A 175 -15.43 -14.80 28.26
C PHE A 175 -14.11 -14.14 28.64
N HIS A 176 -14.24 -12.91 29.15
CA HIS A 176 -13.19 -12.02 29.64
C HIS A 176 -13.40 -11.66 31.12
N SER A 177 -12.40 -11.01 31.74
CA SER A 177 -12.48 -10.47 33.10
C SER A 177 -11.50 -9.30 33.29
N ALA A 178 -11.84 -8.16 33.91
CA ALA A 178 -12.93 -7.99 34.87
C ALA A 178 -13.55 -6.59 34.78
N ALA A 179 -14.82 -6.50 34.37
CA ALA A 179 -15.52 -5.20 34.26
C ALA A 179 -17.04 -5.19 34.56
N ASN A 180 -17.68 -6.33 34.83
CA ASN A 180 -19.15 -6.43 34.88
C ASN A 180 -19.81 -5.84 33.61
N MET A 181 -19.44 -6.35 32.43
CA MET A 181 -20.00 -5.86 31.16
C MET A 181 -20.48 -7.00 30.27
N LEU A 182 -21.54 -6.75 29.51
CA LEU A 182 -21.93 -7.58 28.38
C LEU A 182 -21.79 -6.74 27.11
N LEU A 183 -20.76 -7.04 26.35
CA LEU A 183 -20.36 -6.30 25.16
C LEU A 183 -20.79 -7.04 23.89
N PHE A 184 -21.04 -6.30 22.83
CA PHE A 184 -21.31 -6.83 21.50
C PHE A 184 -20.73 -5.89 20.42
N PRO A 185 -20.68 -6.30 19.15
CA PRO A 185 -20.13 -5.47 18.09
C PRO A 185 -20.80 -4.10 17.95
N TRP A 186 -20.05 -3.03 17.65
CA TRP A 186 -18.65 -3.04 17.21
C TRP A 186 -17.70 -2.47 18.28
N GLY A 187 -16.46 -2.98 18.31
CA GLY A 187 -15.36 -2.42 19.10
C GLY A 187 -14.63 -1.29 18.41
N HIS A 188 -14.59 -1.31 17.09
CA HIS A 188 -13.74 -0.43 16.30
C HIS A 188 -14.40 0.92 15.94
N THR A 189 -15.74 1.01 15.99
CA THR A 189 -16.52 2.20 15.62
C THR A 189 -17.64 2.48 16.62
N ASN A 190 -18.01 3.76 16.79
CA ASN A 190 -19.26 4.16 17.45
C ASN A 190 -20.49 4.03 16.54
N ASN A 191 -20.32 3.71 15.26
CA ASN A 191 -21.45 3.46 14.37
C ASN A 191 -22.16 2.16 14.79
N PRO A 192 -23.47 2.20 15.06
CA PRO A 192 -24.20 1.02 15.51
C PRO A 192 -24.20 -0.06 14.41
N SER A 193 -24.05 -1.34 14.81
CA SER A 193 -24.24 -2.47 13.90
C SER A 193 -25.65 -2.41 13.27
N PRO A 194 -25.84 -2.87 12.01
CA PRO A 194 -27.18 -3.04 11.45
C PRO A 194 -28.10 -3.91 12.32
N TYR A 195 -27.52 -4.76 13.15
CA TYR A 195 -28.20 -5.63 14.12
C TYR A 195 -28.31 -5.02 15.52
N TYR A 196 -28.00 -3.73 15.68
CA TYR A 196 -27.97 -3.04 16.97
C TYR A 196 -29.29 -3.15 17.75
N PRO A 197 -30.48 -2.99 17.15
CA PRO A 197 -31.74 -3.18 17.89
C PRO A 197 -31.87 -4.60 18.46
N GLN A 198 -31.48 -5.63 17.71
CA GLN A 198 -31.53 -7.02 18.14
C GLN A 198 -30.49 -7.30 19.23
N PHE A 199 -29.26 -6.80 19.06
CA PHE A 199 -28.21 -6.89 20.07
C PHE A 199 -28.63 -6.23 21.37
N MET A 200 -29.23 -5.03 21.31
CA MET A 200 -29.74 -4.33 22.48
C MET A 200 -30.87 -5.08 23.16
N GLU A 201 -31.82 -5.65 22.42
CA GLU A 201 -32.90 -6.47 23.00
C GLU A 201 -32.33 -7.70 23.74
N ILE A 202 -31.46 -8.46 23.07
CA ILE A 202 -30.82 -9.65 23.63
C ILE A 202 -29.98 -9.27 24.86
N ALA A 203 -29.14 -8.22 24.76
CA ALA A 203 -28.27 -7.78 25.84
C ALA A 203 -29.07 -7.28 27.05
N THR A 204 -30.15 -6.52 26.83
CA THR A 204 -31.03 -6.03 27.91
C THR A 204 -31.62 -7.21 28.70
N ALA A 205 -32.16 -8.20 27.99
CA ALA A 205 -32.74 -9.39 28.63
C ALA A 205 -31.67 -10.22 29.36
N THR A 206 -30.51 -10.40 28.74
CA THR A 206 -29.38 -11.15 29.31
C THR A 206 -28.84 -10.50 30.58
N VAL A 207 -28.69 -9.17 30.61
CA VAL A 207 -28.23 -8.42 31.79
C VAL A 207 -29.26 -8.47 32.93
N ASN A 208 -30.55 -8.42 32.62
CA ASN A 208 -31.58 -8.61 33.64
C ASN A 208 -31.50 -10.01 34.27
N ALA A 209 -31.16 -11.03 33.49
CA ALA A 209 -30.95 -12.40 33.99
C ALA A 209 -29.66 -12.52 34.83
N LEU A 210 -28.56 -11.89 34.41
CA LEU A 210 -27.33 -11.78 35.21
C LEU A 210 -27.62 -11.15 36.59
N HIS A 211 -28.41 -10.08 36.61
CA HIS A 211 -28.76 -9.40 37.86
C HIS A 211 -29.64 -10.23 38.80
N ALA A 212 -30.52 -11.07 38.27
CA ALA A 212 -31.61 -11.68 39.02
C ALA A 212 -31.16 -12.57 40.19
N ARG A 213 -30.05 -13.30 40.04
CA ARG A 213 -29.63 -14.29 41.04
C ARG A 213 -28.90 -13.67 42.23
N HIS A 214 -27.94 -12.80 41.94
CA HIS A 214 -26.98 -12.30 42.93
C HIS A 214 -26.97 -10.77 43.06
N GLY A 215 -27.81 -10.06 42.30
CA GLY A 215 -27.92 -8.60 42.34
C GLY A 215 -26.73 -7.88 41.69
N THR A 216 -25.92 -8.56 40.91
CA THR A 216 -24.74 -7.98 40.25
C THR A 216 -25.16 -7.06 39.11
N ASN A 217 -24.54 -5.88 39.03
CA ASN A 217 -24.90 -4.88 38.04
C ASN A 217 -23.93 -4.94 36.87
N TYR A 218 -24.42 -5.43 35.73
CA TYR A 218 -23.68 -5.40 34.47
C TYR A 218 -24.09 -4.18 33.65
N THR A 219 -23.11 -3.53 33.03
CA THR A 219 -23.37 -2.58 31.94
C THR A 219 -23.35 -3.33 30.61
N TYR A 220 -23.97 -2.78 29.57
CA TYR A 220 -24.00 -3.44 28.27
C TYR A 220 -24.07 -2.44 27.13
N GLY A 221 -23.64 -2.88 25.96
CA GLY A 221 -23.67 -2.08 24.73
C GLY A 221 -22.54 -2.48 23.77
N PRO A 222 -22.39 -1.71 22.68
CA PRO A 222 -21.28 -1.88 21.76
C PRO A 222 -19.94 -1.74 22.50
N VAL A 223 -18.97 -2.60 22.17
CA VAL A 223 -17.63 -2.56 22.76
C VAL A 223 -17.05 -1.14 22.72
N TYR A 224 -17.13 -0.43 21.58
CA TYR A 224 -16.58 0.92 21.41
C TYR A 224 -17.09 1.92 22.46
N SER A 225 -18.40 1.93 22.71
CA SER A 225 -19.06 2.93 23.56
C SER A 225 -19.13 2.53 25.03
N THR A 226 -19.06 1.22 25.33
CA THR A 226 -19.32 0.70 26.67
C THR A 226 -18.02 0.50 27.47
N ILE A 227 -16.93 0.08 26.82
CA ILE A 227 -15.63 -0.08 27.49
C ILE A 227 -14.60 0.92 26.96
N TYR A 228 -14.16 0.76 25.71
CA TYR A 228 -13.28 1.67 24.99
C TYR A 228 -13.16 1.22 23.51
N PRO A 229 -12.79 2.13 22.60
CA PRO A 229 -12.52 1.80 21.20
C PRO A 229 -11.37 0.79 21.04
N THR A 230 -11.57 -0.26 20.25
CA THR A 230 -10.56 -1.29 20.01
C THR A 230 -10.75 -2.01 18.67
N THR A 231 -9.65 -2.46 18.06
CA THR A 231 -9.61 -3.24 16.82
C THR A 231 -9.13 -4.67 17.07
N GLY A 232 -9.34 -5.57 16.09
CA GLY A 232 -8.78 -6.93 16.11
C GLY A 232 -9.29 -7.86 17.21
N ILE A 233 -10.54 -7.71 17.64
CA ILE A 233 -11.16 -8.53 18.70
C ILE A 233 -11.94 -9.72 18.14
N SER A 234 -11.98 -10.84 18.88
CA SER A 234 -12.56 -12.11 18.40
C SER A 234 -14.06 -12.04 18.09
N ALA A 235 -14.85 -11.40 18.97
CA ALA A 235 -16.30 -11.28 18.79
C ALA A 235 -16.70 -10.41 17.59
N ASP A 236 -15.95 -9.34 17.31
CA ASP A 236 -16.14 -8.53 16.08
C ASP A 236 -15.79 -9.38 14.86
N TRP A 237 -14.70 -10.16 14.90
CA TRP A 237 -14.24 -10.96 13.76
C TRP A 237 -15.27 -12.03 13.41
N VAL A 238 -15.79 -12.76 14.39
CA VAL A 238 -16.81 -13.78 14.11
C VAL A 238 -18.09 -13.17 13.57
N HIS A 239 -18.51 -12.01 14.11
CA HIS A 239 -19.67 -11.31 13.57
C HIS A 239 -19.44 -10.83 12.14
N TYR A 240 -18.27 -10.30 11.84
CA TYR A 240 -17.88 -9.84 10.50
C TYR A 240 -17.76 -11.00 9.49
N ALA A 241 -17.04 -12.06 9.84
CA ALA A 241 -16.70 -13.16 8.95
C ALA A 241 -17.87 -14.12 8.71
N LEU A 242 -18.70 -14.37 9.73
CA LEU A 242 -19.77 -15.38 9.66
C LEU A 242 -21.19 -14.78 9.66
N GLY A 243 -21.34 -13.49 9.94
CA GLY A 243 -22.66 -12.84 10.03
C GLY A 243 -23.53 -13.32 11.20
N ILE A 244 -22.94 -14.05 12.17
CA ILE A 244 -23.64 -14.54 13.36
C ILE A 244 -23.45 -13.59 14.55
N PRO A 245 -24.34 -13.57 15.56
CA PRO A 245 -24.17 -12.74 16.75
C PRO A 245 -22.94 -13.15 17.58
N GLY A 246 -22.09 -12.16 17.88
CA GLY A 246 -20.97 -12.28 18.81
C GLY A 246 -21.23 -11.48 20.09
N PHE A 247 -21.05 -12.09 21.27
CA PHE A 247 -21.11 -11.42 22.56
C PHE A 247 -19.83 -11.63 23.36
N THR A 248 -19.44 -10.65 24.15
CA THR A 248 -18.30 -10.73 25.06
C THR A 248 -18.75 -10.43 26.48
N TYR A 249 -18.55 -11.36 27.40
CA TYR A 249 -18.77 -11.12 28.82
C TYR A 249 -17.48 -10.65 29.46
N GLU A 250 -17.53 -9.53 30.17
CA GLU A 250 -16.53 -9.11 31.13
C GLU A 250 -17.03 -9.47 32.54
N PHE A 251 -16.50 -10.57 33.09
CA PHE A 251 -16.91 -11.12 34.38
C PHE A 251 -16.63 -10.19 35.56
N ARG A 252 -17.10 -10.62 36.73
CA ARG A 252 -17.03 -9.84 37.97
C ARG A 252 -15.64 -9.33 38.31
N ASN A 253 -15.59 -8.09 38.80
CA ASN A 253 -14.38 -7.44 39.31
C ASN A 253 -14.45 -7.08 40.80
N MET A 254 -15.58 -7.36 41.45
CA MET A 254 -15.81 -7.08 42.86
C MET A 254 -16.82 -8.05 43.48
N ASN A 255 -16.67 -8.30 44.78
CA ASN A 255 -17.62 -9.10 45.55
C ASN A 255 -18.89 -8.28 45.80
N THR A 256 -20.03 -8.76 45.33
CA THR A 256 -21.30 -8.03 45.41
C THR A 256 -21.84 -7.88 46.84
N ALA A 257 -21.45 -8.76 47.76
CA ALA A 257 -21.89 -8.74 49.16
C ALA A 257 -21.02 -7.84 50.05
N THR A 258 -19.70 -7.80 49.82
CA THR A 258 -18.76 -7.03 50.64
C THR A 258 -18.33 -5.71 49.99
N GLY A 259 -18.50 -5.56 48.68
CA GLY A 259 -17.99 -4.44 47.89
C GLY A 259 -16.47 -4.49 47.64
N GLU A 260 -15.80 -5.59 47.99
CA GLU A 260 -14.36 -5.75 47.82
C GLU A 260 -13.97 -5.86 46.34
N TYR A 261 -13.11 -4.96 45.85
CA TYR A 261 -12.62 -4.95 44.47
C TYR A 261 -11.37 -5.82 44.33
N TYR A 262 -11.39 -6.74 43.36
CA TYR A 262 -10.29 -7.67 43.09
C TYR A 262 -9.81 -7.66 41.63
N GLY A 263 -10.50 -6.96 40.72
CA GLY A 263 -10.10 -6.88 39.31
C GLY A 263 -9.93 -8.27 38.68
N ALA A 264 -8.85 -8.52 37.94
CA ALA A 264 -8.53 -9.84 37.35
C ALA A 264 -8.02 -10.89 38.36
N LEU A 265 -7.98 -10.55 39.66
CA LEU A 265 -7.51 -11.41 40.76
C LEU A 265 -8.67 -11.93 41.62
N ALA A 266 -9.82 -12.21 41.00
CA ALA A 266 -10.98 -12.74 41.69
C ALA A 266 -10.63 -14.00 42.52
N PRO A 267 -11.04 -14.05 43.79
CA PRO A 267 -10.74 -15.18 44.64
C PRO A 267 -11.61 -16.40 44.24
N PRO A 268 -11.18 -17.64 44.54
CA PRO A 268 -11.87 -18.85 44.08
C PRO A 268 -13.35 -18.95 44.47
N GLU A 269 -13.74 -18.36 45.59
CA GLU A 269 -15.14 -18.29 46.05
C GLU A 269 -16.06 -17.51 45.11
N GLU A 270 -15.53 -16.68 44.20
CA GLU A 270 -16.32 -15.96 43.20
C GLU A 270 -16.58 -16.78 41.93
N ILE A 271 -15.85 -17.89 41.72
CA ILE A 271 -15.99 -18.72 40.51
C ILE A 271 -17.42 -19.25 40.36
N GLN A 272 -17.97 -19.84 41.43
CA GLN A 272 -19.30 -20.44 41.38
C GLN A 272 -20.41 -19.36 41.29
N PRO A 273 -20.43 -18.31 42.13
CA PRO A 273 -21.40 -17.22 41.99
C PRO A 273 -21.42 -16.60 40.59
N ASN A 274 -20.24 -16.35 39.99
CA ASN A 274 -20.13 -15.85 38.63
C ASN A 274 -20.65 -16.87 37.59
N ALA A 275 -20.27 -18.14 37.72
CA ALA A 275 -20.71 -19.18 36.79
C ALA A 275 -22.22 -19.41 36.82
N GLU A 276 -22.84 -19.31 37.99
CA GLU A 276 -24.27 -19.46 38.17
C GLU A 276 -25.07 -18.35 37.46
N GLU A 277 -24.72 -17.08 37.66
CA GLU A 277 -25.42 -15.97 36.98
C GLU A 277 -25.17 -15.97 35.46
N VAL A 278 -23.95 -16.32 35.03
CA VAL A 278 -23.63 -16.43 33.61
C VAL A 278 -24.47 -17.54 32.97
N LEU A 279 -24.56 -18.72 33.58
CA LEU A 279 -25.39 -19.82 33.06
C LEU A 279 -26.88 -19.45 32.99
N ASP A 280 -27.42 -18.82 34.03
CA ASP A 280 -28.81 -18.32 34.02
C ASP A 280 -29.01 -17.31 32.88
N SER A 281 -28.02 -16.45 32.61
CA SER A 281 -28.07 -15.50 31.50
C SER A 281 -27.96 -16.15 30.11
N LEU A 282 -27.21 -17.25 29.98
CA LEU A 282 -27.07 -17.97 28.71
C LEU A 282 -28.39 -18.59 28.26
N VAL A 283 -29.22 -19.07 29.20
CA VAL A 283 -30.58 -19.53 28.90
C VAL A 283 -31.37 -18.42 28.21
N VAL A 284 -31.34 -17.21 28.78
CA VAL A 284 -32.09 -16.06 28.26
C VAL A 284 -31.50 -15.54 26.96
N LEU A 285 -30.18 -15.46 26.84
CA LEU A 285 -29.49 -15.04 25.63
C LEU A 285 -29.88 -15.93 24.45
N VAL A 286 -29.81 -17.26 24.62
CA VAL A 286 -30.14 -18.23 23.57
C VAL A 286 -31.62 -18.17 23.22
N GLN A 287 -32.51 -18.05 24.21
CA GLN A 287 -33.94 -17.90 23.97
C GLN A 287 -34.23 -16.65 23.12
N LYS A 288 -33.73 -15.49 23.56
CA LYS A 288 -33.99 -14.20 22.90
C LYS A 288 -33.42 -14.14 21.49
N ALA A 289 -32.27 -14.76 21.30
CA ALA A 289 -31.69 -14.82 19.99
C ALA A 289 -32.43 -15.80 19.05
N THR A 290 -32.96 -16.91 19.58
CA THR A 290 -33.88 -17.80 18.84
C THR A 290 -35.17 -17.10 18.43
N GLU A 291 -35.77 -16.29 19.33
CA GLU A 291 -36.93 -15.46 19.03
C GLU A 291 -36.67 -14.46 17.89
N ASN A 292 -35.44 -13.93 17.85
CA ASN A 292 -34.96 -13.02 16.80
C ASN A 292 -34.57 -13.74 15.48
N GLY A 293 -34.78 -15.05 15.37
CA GLY A 293 -34.58 -15.83 14.15
C GLY A 293 -33.19 -16.46 14.00
N TYR A 294 -32.29 -16.28 14.97
CA TYR A 294 -30.98 -16.92 14.98
C TYR A 294 -31.11 -18.35 15.55
N GLY A 295 -30.87 -19.39 14.73
CA GLY A 295 -30.90 -20.80 15.19
C GLY A 295 -31.98 -21.72 14.59
N LYS A 296 -32.70 -21.31 13.53
CA LYS A 296 -33.56 -22.22 12.73
C LYS A 296 -32.77 -22.80 11.55
N MET A 297 -32.22 -24.00 11.67
CA MET A 297 -31.40 -24.62 10.62
C MET A 297 -32.18 -25.55 9.68
N GLY A 298 -31.79 -25.52 8.40
CA GLY A 298 -32.21 -26.45 7.35
C GLY A 298 -32.25 -25.78 5.97
N LYS A 299 -31.14 -25.83 5.21
CA LYS A 299 -31.01 -25.42 3.80
C LYS A 299 -32.17 -26.00 2.96
N ASN A 300 -33.23 -25.21 2.70
CA ASN A 300 -34.26 -25.39 1.66
C ASN A 300 -35.25 -24.19 1.59
N GLY A 301 -34.78 -22.97 1.84
CA GLY A 301 -35.60 -21.74 1.82
C GLY A 301 -35.20 -20.74 0.74
N VAL A 302 -34.72 -21.20 -0.42
CA VAL A 302 -34.33 -20.34 -1.55
C VAL A 302 -35.56 -19.87 -2.37
N VAL A 303 -36.78 -20.26 -2.02
CA VAL A 303 -38.00 -19.86 -2.75
C VAL A 303 -39.13 -19.66 -1.73
N LEU A 304 -39.82 -18.52 -1.79
CA LEU A 304 -40.91 -18.04 -0.90
C LEU A 304 -40.51 -17.31 0.41
N ILE A 305 -39.89 -16.13 0.32
CA ILE A 305 -40.37 -14.92 1.04
C ILE A 305 -40.19 -13.71 0.12
N PHE A 306 -40.80 -13.78 -1.07
CA PHE A 306 -40.87 -12.69 -2.05
C PHE A 306 -42.20 -11.90 -1.96
N ILE A 307 -43.01 -12.12 -0.91
CA ILE A 307 -44.40 -11.61 -0.85
C ILE A 307 -44.79 -10.89 0.46
N CYS A 308 -43.95 -10.84 1.50
CA CYS A 308 -44.29 -10.11 2.75
C CYS A 308 -43.43 -8.86 3.04
N ILE A 309 -42.53 -8.46 2.14
CA ILE A 309 -41.85 -7.14 2.19
C ILE A 309 -42.57 -6.20 1.21
N LEU A 310 -43.87 -6.06 1.42
CA LEU A 310 -44.66 -4.93 0.97
C LEU A 310 -45.38 -4.45 2.23
N ALA A 311 -44.98 -3.27 2.69
CA ALA A 311 -45.49 -2.54 3.86
C ALA A 311 -44.82 -2.78 5.24
N THR A 312 -43.51 -2.59 5.32
CA THR A 312 -42.92 -1.82 6.43
C THR A 312 -41.85 -0.88 5.87
N ILE A 313 -42.30 0.32 5.51
CA ILE A 313 -41.44 1.45 5.18
C ILE A 313 -40.72 1.83 6.48
N VAL A 314 -39.50 1.36 6.66
CA VAL A 314 -38.55 2.04 7.53
C VAL A 314 -38.07 3.23 6.72
N SER A 315 -38.63 4.40 7.02
CA SER A 315 -38.07 5.65 6.53
C SER A 315 -36.72 5.80 7.21
N CYS A 316 -35.63 5.45 6.52
CA CYS A 316 -34.32 5.98 6.87
C CYS A 316 -34.44 7.50 6.64
N GLU A 317 -34.31 8.29 7.71
CA GLU A 317 -34.29 9.74 7.52
C GLU A 317 -33.05 10.10 6.71
N LYS A 318 -33.24 10.76 5.56
CA LYS A 318 -32.13 11.30 4.77
C LYS A 318 -31.28 12.19 5.67
N ALA A 319 -29.96 12.07 5.57
CA ALA A 319 -29.04 12.92 6.31
C ALA A 319 -29.36 14.40 6.01
N ARG A 320 -29.56 15.18 7.08
CA ARG A 320 -29.79 16.63 6.99
C ARG A 320 -28.52 17.40 7.36
N PHE A 321 -28.28 18.49 6.66
CA PHE A 321 -27.12 19.38 6.81
C PHE A 321 -27.53 20.75 7.36
N ASP A 322 -28.50 20.77 8.27
CA ASP A 322 -29.06 22.02 8.82
C ASP A 322 -27.97 22.82 9.53
N ASN A 323 -27.73 24.05 9.05
CA ASN A 323 -26.73 24.99 9.57
C ASN A 323 -25.26 24.56 9.38
N TYR A 324 -25.00 23.55 8.54
CA TYR A 324 -23.64 23.27 8.08
C TYR A 324 -23.19 24.44 7.21
N ARG A 325 -22.00 24.96 7.50
CA ARG A 325 -21.44 26.14 6.83
C ARG A 325 -20.26 25.75 5.98
N VAL A 326 -20.07 26.37 4.82
CA VAL A 326 -18.87 26.19 4.01
C VAL A 326 -18.03 27.46 4.09
N PHE A 327 -16.78 27.33 4.51
CA PHE A 327 -15.82 28.42 4.57
C PHE A 327 -14.76 28.24 3.49
N THR A 328 -14.42 29.32 2.79
CA THR A 328 -13.19 29.41 2.01
C THR A 328 -12.09 29.91 2.94
N VAL A 329 -11.01 29.14 3.04
CA VAL A 329 -9.85 29.41 3.91
C VAL A 329 -8.64 29.71 3.02
N GLY A 330 -8.11 30.92 3.10
CA GLY A 330 -6.90 31.33 2.40
C GLY A 330 -5.64 30.75 3.06
N VAL A 331 -4.67 30.36 2.25
CA VAL A 331 -3.42 29.71 2.69
C VAL A 331 -2.24 30.59 2.29
N ASP A 332 -1.58 31.19 3.28
CA ASP A 332 -0.51 32.16 3.07
C ASP A 332 0.88 31.64 3.53
N SER A 333 0.94 30.46 4.16
CA SER A 333 2.21 29.86 4.64
C SER A 333 2.20 28.32 4.65
N GLU A 334 3.40 27.72 4.67
CA GLU A 334 3.57 26.25 4.80
C GLU A 334 3.05 25.70 6.13
N ASP A 335 3.14 26.47 7.22
CA ASP A 335 2.61 26.04 8.51
C ASP A 335 1.08 26.01 8.52
N GLN A 336 0.43 26.93 7.78
CA GLN A 336 -1.01 26.89 7.55
C GLN A 336 -1.42 25.66 6.72
N ILE A 337 -0.62 25.24 5.74
CA ILE A 337 -0.86 23.98 5.00
C ILE A 337 -0.83 22.78 5.95
N LYS A 338 0.18 22.68 6.81
CA LYS A 338 0.30 21.59 7.79
C LYS A 338 -0.91 21.55 8.73
N VAL A 339 -1.37 22.70 9.22
CA VAL A 339 -2.56 22.79 10.09
C VAL A 339 -3.81 22.32 9.37
N LEU A 340 -4.02 22.70 8.10
CA LEU A 340 -5.17 22.22 7.34
C LEU A 340 -5.06 20.73 6.99
N LEU A 341 -3.85 20.22 6.70
CA LEU A 341 -3.61 18.79 6.51
C LEU A 341 -3.84 17.99 7.79
N ASP A 342 -3.47 18.52 8.95
CA ASP A 342 -3.74 17.88 10.24
C ASP A 342 -5.24 17.93 10.55
N LEU A 343 -5.93 19.03 10.23
CA LEU A 343 -7.39 19.13 10.34
C LEU A 343 -8.11 18.15 9.38
N GLU A 344 -7.58 17.97 8.17
CA GLU A 344 -8.05 16.98 7.18
C GLU A 344 -7.72 15.54 7.62
N ARG A 345 -6.59 15.28 8.26
CA ARG A 345 -6.23 13.96 8.84
C ARG A 345 -7.05 13.63 10.07
N MET A 346 -7.41 14.64 10.85
CA MET A 346 -8.30 14.55 12.01
C MET A 346 -9.78 14.61 11.61
N SER A 347 -10.11 14.69 10.32
CA SER A 347 -11.48 14.88 9.81
C SER A 347 -12.44 13.71 10.05
N SER A 348 -11.96 12.57 10.56
CA SER A 348 -12.83 11.58 11.22
C SER A 348 -13.64 12.16 12.39
N SER A 349 -13.33 13.39 12.82
CA SER A 349 -14.04 14.20 13.81
C SER A 349 -15.15 15.12 13.27
N GLY A 350 -15.41 15.19 11.95
CA GLY A 350 -16.62 15.80 11.38
C GLY A 350 -16.49 16.95 10.36
N TYR A 351 -15.29 17.34 9.92
CA TYR A 351 -15.10 18.33 8.84
C TYR A 351 -15.11 17.64 7.45
N ASP A 352 -15.75 18.22 6.43
CA ASP A 352 -15.75 17.70 5.05
C ASP A 352 -15.07 18.70 4.11
N PHE A 353 -13.89 18.33 3.61
CA PHE A 353 -13.09 19.16 2.71
C PHE A 353 -13.64 19.02 1.28
N TRP A 354 -14.13 20.13 0.72
CA TRP A 354 -14.61 20.15 -0.66
C TRP A 354 -13.47 20.32 -1.66
N THR A 355 -12.40 20.98 -1.23
CA THR A 355 -11.11 21.07 -1.92
C THR A 355 -9.98 20.79 -0.93
N SER A 356 -8.88 20.18 -1.36
CA SER A 356 -7.75 19.87 -0.47
C SER A 356 -6.77 21.04 -0.30
N PRO A 357 -6.06 21.15 0.85
CA PRO A 357 -4.97 22.11 1.06
C PRO A 357 -3.72 21.67 0.28
N THR A 358 -3.31 22.45 -0.71
CA THR A 358 -2.30 21.99 -1.70
C THR A 358 -1.05 22.86 -1.75
N LYS A 359 -1.21 24.18 -1.91
CA LYS A 359 -0.09 25.12 -2.07
C LYS A 359 -0.45 26.50 -1.54
N ILE A 360 0.57 27.26 -1.18
CA ILE A 360 0.43 28.67 -0.79
C ILE A 360 -0.25 29.44 -1.93
N GLY A 361 -1.24 30.27 -1.58
CA GLY A 361 -2.02 31.08 -2.51
C GLY A 361 -3.26 30.39 -3.10
N ARG A 362 -3.49 29.09 -2.85
CA ARG A 362 -4.73 28.40 -3.24
C ARG A 362 -5.63 28.21 -2.02
N SER A 363 -6.83 28.79 -2.06
CA SER A 363 -7.79 28.69 -0.97
C SER A 363 -8.46 27.31 -0.89
N VAL A 364 -8.94 26.96 0.30
CA VAL A 364 -9.54 25.66 0.64
C VAL A 364 -10.99 25.85 1.08
N ASP A 365 -11.95 25.20 0.41
CA ASP A 365 -13.35 25.14 0.81
C ASP A 365 -13.58 23.98 1.81
N ILE A 366 -14.04 24.30 3.01
CA ILE A 366 -14.27 23.33 4.10
C ILE A 366 -15.71 23.46 4.60
N MET A 367 -16.47 22.36 4.55
CA MET A 367 -17.77 22.25 5.19
C MET A 367 -17.61 21.92 6.68
N VAL A 368 -18.13 22.79 7.52
CA VAL A 368 -18.01 22.77 8.98
C VAL A 368 -19.38 22.49 9.60
N PRO A 369 -19.51 21.44 10.43
CA PRO A 369 -20.76 21.14 11.10
C PRO A 369 -21.00 22.12 12.27
N PRO A 370 -22.27 22.40 12.64
CA PRO A 370 -22.60 23.42 13.65
C PRO A 370 -21.90 23.23 15.01
N HIS A 371 -21.70 21.99 15.43
CA HIS A 371 -21.09 21.65 16.72
C HIS A 371 -19.56 21.81 16.73
N LYS A 372 -18.94 22.01 15.56
CA LYS A 372 -17.49 22.26 15.40
C LYS A 372 -17.15 23.71 15.11
N SER A 373 -18.14 24.57 14.88
CA SER A 373 -17.90 25.98 14.51
C SER A 373 -16.99 26.73 15.48
N ALA A 374 -17.12 26.51 16.79
CA ALA A 374 -16.28 27.18 17.79
C ALA A 374 -14.82 26.70 17.74
N GLU A 375 -14.60 25.41 17.56
CA GLU A 375 -13.28 24.80 17.40
C GLU A 375 -12.62 25.29 16.10
N PHE A 376 -13.38 25.32 15.01
CA PHE A 376 -12.94 25.87 13.73
C PHE A 376 -12.53 27.34 13.85
N GLU A 377 -13.38 28.19 14.46
CA GLU A 377 -13.06 29.61 14.65
C GLU A 377 -11.79 29.82 15.51
N GLU A 378 -11.58 28.99 16.54
CA GLU A 378 -10.39 29.02 17.37
C GLU A 378 -9.12 28.65 16.58
N VAL A 379 -9.16 27.57 15.78
CA VAL A 379 -8.05 27.15 14.91
C VAL A 379 -7.75 28.25 13.88
N MET A 380 -8.78 28.76 13.20
CA MET A 380 -8.61 29.79 12.17
C MET A 380 -8.01 31.08 12.75
N THR A 381 -8.43 31.48 13.95
CA THR A 381 -7.90 32.66 14.63
C THR A 381 -6.46 32.46 15.12
N THR A 382 -6.16 31.31 15.72
CA THR A 382 -4.86 30.99 16.31
C THR A 382 -3.76 31.00 15.26
N TYR A 383 -4.03 30.40 14.10
CA TYR A 383 -3.08 30.30 12.99
C TYR A 383 -3.26 31.41 11.94
N GLN A 384 -4.05 32.44 12.26
CA GLN A 384 -4.23 33.65 11.45
C GLN A 384 -4.69 33.38 10.01
N PHE A 385 -5.58 32.42 9.82
CA PHE A 385 -6.16 32.14 8.51
C PHE A 385 -7.10 33.26 8.06
N ALA A 386 -7.03 33.62 6.79
CA ALA A 386 -8.05 34.45 6.15
C ALA A 386 -9.26 33.59 5.80
N THR A 387 -10.39 33.77 6.50
CA THR A 387 -11.61 32.99 6.27
C THR A 387 -12.72 33.83 5.68
N THR A 388 -13.45 33.28 4.72
CA THR A 388 -14.67 33.87 4.16
C THR A 388 -15.80 32.84 4.21
N LEU A 389 -16.93 33.20 4.83
CA LEU A 389 -18.12 32.35 4.81
C LEU A 389 -18.72 32.34 3.40
N LYS A 390 -18.81 31.15 2.80
CA LYS A 390 -19.27 30.92 1.43
C LYS A 390 -20.73 30.45 1.40
N VAL A 391 -21.08 29.49 2.25
CA VAL A 391 -22.44 28.94 2.39
C VAL A 391 -22.84 28.98 3.86
N GLU A 392 -23.94 29.65 4.17
CA GLU A 392 -24.45 29.76 5.54
C GLU A 392 -25.18 28.49 6.00
N ASN A 393 -25.90 27.82 5.08
CA ASN A 393 -26.67 26.63 5.38
C ASN A 393 -26.71 25.69 4.16
N VAL A 394 -25.93 24.61 4.21
CA VAL A 394 -25.86 23.61 3.14
C VAL A 394 -27.22 22.95 2.89
N GLN A 395 -28.05 22.74 3.93
CA GLN A 395 -29.39 22.16 3.73
C GLN A 395 -30.29 23.04 2.87
N GLU A 396 -30.15 24.37 2.92
CA GLU A 396 -30.94 25.27 2.08
C GLU A 396 -30.58 25.12 0.59
N LEU A 397 -29.31 24.84 0.28
CA LEU A 397 -28.90 24.52 -1.09
C LEU A 397 -29.51 23.19 -1.55
N ILE A 398 -29.46 22.16 -0.70
CA ILE A 398 -30.05 20.84 -1.00
C ILE A 398 -31.56 20.95 -1.20
N ASP A 399 -32.26 21.70 -0.36
CA ASP A 399 -33.72 21.90 -0.43
C ASP A 399 -34.13 22.63 -1.72
N ASN A 400 -33.24 23.45 -2.30
CA ASN A 400 -33.47 24.23 -3.52
C ASN A 400 -32.80 23.65 -4.78
N GLU A 401 -32.07 22.53 -4.67
CA GLU A 401 -31.30 21.94 -5.77
C GLU A 401 -32.20 21.49 -6.94
N GLN A 402 -33.37 20.97 -6.60
CA GLN A 402 -34.36 20.45 -7.54
C GLN A 402 -35.43 21.52 -7.84
N PRO A 403 -36.02 21.52 -9.06
CA PRO A 403 -37.11 22.44 -9.38
C PRO A 403 -38.34 22.18 -8.51
N LYS A 404 -39.06 23.25 -8.13
CA LYS A 404 -40.28 23.17 -7.29
C LYS A 404 -41.42 22.35 -7.91
N PHE A 405 -41.45 22.26 -9.24
CA PHE A 405 -42.39 21.44 -9.98
C PHE A 405 -41.57 20.51 -10.88
N ARG A 406 -41.55 19.22 -10.55
CA ARG A 406 -40.95 18.20 -11.42
C ARG A 406 -41.74 18.09 -12.72
N ALA A 407 -41.06 17.71 -13.81
CA ALA A 407 -41.73 17.29 -15.04
C ALA A 407 -42.71 16.15 -14.74
N ARG A 408 -43.72 15.94 -15.59
CA ARG A 408 -44.73 14.87 -15.36
C ARG A 408 -44.02 13.51 -15.22
N ASP A 409 -44.46 12.68 -14.28
CA ASP A 409 -43.94 11.33 -14.07
C ASP A 409 -43.82 10.58 -15.42
N GLY A 410 -42.60 10.22 -15.80
CA GLY A 410 -42.28 9.47 -17.03
C GLY A 410 -41.62 10.26 -18.16
N GLU A 411 -41.42 11.58 -18.05
CA GLU A 411 -40.70 12.39 -19.05
C GLU A 411 -39.26 12.67 -18.56
N PHE A 412 -38.26 12.05 -19.21
CA PHE A 412 -36.84 12.28 -18.94
C PHE A 412 -36.38 13.60 -19.56
N GLY A 413 -35.62 14.42 -18.83
CA GLY A 413 -35.14 15.71 -19.35
C GLY A 413 -34.10 16.38 -18.45
N TRP A 414 -33.42 17.39 -18.98
CA TRP A 414 -32.23 17.98 -18.34
C TRP A 414 -32.52 19.24 -17.51
N THR A 415 -33.72 19.32 -16.92
CA THR A 415 -34.14 20.43 -16.04
C THR A 415 -34.20 20.02 -14.56
N GLN A 416 -33.77 18.80 -14.24
CA GLN A 416 -33.72 18.20 -12.91
C GLN A 416 -32.64 17.11 -12.86
N TYR A 417 -32.18 16.74 -11.67
CA TYR A 417 -31.33 15.53 -11.51
C TYR A 417 -32.19 14.30 -11.29
N HIS A 418 -31.75 13.19 -11.88
CA HIS A 418 -32.50 11.95 -11.98
C HIS A 418 -31.91 10.85 -11.09
N THR A 419 -32.77 9.94 -10.61
CA THR A 419 -32.28 8.75 -9.89
C THR A 419 -31.68 7.74 -10.86
N ILE A 420 -30.95 6.75 -10.35
CA ILE A 420 -30.36 5.69 -11.17
C ILE A 420 -31.43 4.90 -11.94
N GLU A 421 -32.60 4.66 -11.35
CA GLU A 421 -33.73 3.99 -12.01
C GLU A 421 -34.24 4.81 -13.20
N GLU A 422 -34.37 6.11 -13.04
CA GLU A 422 -34.84 7.02 -14.09
C GLU A 422 -33.83 7.07 -15.26
N ILE A 423 -32.54 7.14 -14.95
CA ILE A 423 -31.46 7.11 -15.96
C ILE A 423 -31.43 5.76 -16.69
N TYR A 424 -31.49 4.64 -15.97
CA TYR A 424 -31.45 3.31 -16.58
C TYR A 424 -32.70 3.00 -17.39
N ALA A 425 -33.88 3.41 -16.93
CA ALA A 425 -35.11 3.30 -17.70
C ALA A 425 -35.06 4.15 -18.99
N TRP A 426 -34.49 5.35 -18.92
CA TRP A 426 -34.27 6.17 -20.10
C TRP A 426 -33.26 5.55 -21.07
N LEU A 427 -32.15 4.99 -20.57
CA LEU A 427 -31.19 4.25 -21.40
C LEU A 427 -31.85 3.07 -22.12
N ASP A 428 -32.71 2.31 -21.42
CA ASP A 428 -33.46 1.20 -22.03
C ASP A 428 -34.36 1.68 -23.18
N LEU A 429 -35.05 2.81 -22.99
CA LEU A 429 -35.87 3.42 -24.05
C LEU A 429 -35.01 3.86 -25.25
N MET A 430 -33.84 4.43 -25.02
CA MET A 430 -32.93 4.84 -26.10
C MET A 430 -32.36 3.63 -26.84
N LEU A 431 -31.96 2.58 -26.13
CA LEU A 431 -31.48 1.33 -26.70
C LEU A 431 -32.56 0.65 -27.58
N GLU A 432 -33.82 0.69 -27.16
CA GLU A 432 -34.93 0.18 -27.97
C GLU A 432 -35.15 1.03 -29.22
N GLN A 433 -35.26 2.35 -29.05
CA GLN A 433 -35.58 3.29 -30.12
C GLN A 433 -34.48 3.42 -31.18
N TYR A 434 -33.21 3.33 -30.77
CA TYR A 434 -32.04 3.54 -31.62
C TYR A 434 -31.14 2.29 -31.71
N SER A 435 -31.72 1.10 -31.60
CA SER A 435 -31.03 -0.21 -31.68
C SER A 435 -30.18 -0.43 -32.94
N ASN A 436 -30.35 0.41 -33.98
CA ASN A 436 -29.53 0.37 -35.20
C ASN A 436 -28.15 1.03 -35.04
N VAL A 437 -27.95 1.84 -34.00
CA VAL A 437 -26.70 2.57 -33.72
C VAL A 437 -26.24 2.42 -32.28
N LEU A 438 -27.13 2.00 -31.36
CA LEU A 438 -26.81 1.77 -29.96
C LEU A 438 -26.72 0.28 -29.64
N THR A 439 -25.66 -0.09 -28.91
CA THR A 439 -25.46 -1.42 -28.34
C THR A 439 -25.33 -1.31 -26.81
N PRO A 440 -26.07 -2.12 -26.03
CA PRO A 440 -25.94 -2.13 -24.58
C PRO A 440 -24.59 -2.70 -24.14
N ILE A 441 -23.99 -2.08 -23.13
CA ILE A 441 -22.79 -2.57 -22.46
C ILE A 441 -23.12 -2.82 -20.99
N ASN A 442 -22.64 -3.95 -20.48
CA ASN A 442 -22.54 -4.20 -19.06
C ASN A 442 -21.09 -4.52 -18.74
N ALA A 443 -20.38 -3.60 -18.07
CA ALA A 443 -19.00 -3.85 -17.65
C ALA A 443 -18.93 -4.86 -16.50
N GLY A 444 -20.04 -5.04 -15.77
CA GLY A 444 -20.22 -6.04 -14.72
C GLY A 444 -21.03 -5.46 -13.56
N ASN A 445 -20.81 -5.90 -12.32
CA ASN A 445 -21.61 -5.49 -11.15
C ASN A 445 -20.77 -4.78 -10.09
N SER A 446 -21.32 -3.70 -9.52
CA SER A 446 -20.77 -3.00 -8.36
C SER A 446 -20.72 -3.88 -7.10
N TYR A 447 -20.17 -3.34 -6.01
CA TYR A 447 -20.05 -4.06 -4.75
C TYR A 447 -21.40 -4.52 -4.17
N GLU A 448 -22.43 -3.69 -4.22
CA GLU A 448 -23.80 -4.03 -3.78
C GLU A 448 -24.60 -4.74 -4.89
N GLY A 449 -23.94 -5.15 -5.98
CA GLY A 449 -24.50 -5.99 -7.04
C GLY A 449 -25.32 -5.24 -8.10
N GLN A 450 -25.23 -3.91 -8.18
CA GLN A 450 -25.87 -3.12 -9.23
C GLN A 450 -25.08 -3.24 -10.55
N PRO A 451 -25.75 -3.40 -11.70
CA PRO A 451 -25.05 -3.48 -12.98
C PRO A 451 -24.42 -2.13 -13.33
N ILE A 452 -23.17 -2.15 -13.79
CA ILE A 452 -22.45 -0.98 -14.31
C ILE A 452 -22.75 -0.87 -15.81
N ARG A 453 -23.82 -0.14 -16.10
CA ARG A 453 -24.39 -0.05 -17.45
C ARG A 453 -23.79 1.10 -18.25
N GLY A 454 -23.44 0.81 -19.49
CA GLY A 454 -23.05 1.79 -20.49
C GLY A 454 -23.67 1.49 -21.85
N VAL A 455 -23.34 2.31 -22.83
CA VAL A 455 -23.74 2.11 -24.23
C VAL A 455 -22.55 2.32 -25.17
N LEU A 456 -22.51 1.54 -26.24
CA LEU A 456 -21.72 1.83 -27.43
C LEU A 456 -22.65 2.50 -28.45
N LEU A 457 -22.36 3.75 -28.81
CA LEU A 457 -22.95 4.42 -29.96
C LEU A 457 -22.00 4.34 -31.15
N SER A 458 -22.43 3.69 -32.25
CA SER A 458 -21.67 3.61 -33.50
C SER A 458 -22.59 3.80 -34.69
N TYR A 459 -22.28 4.79 -35.53
CA TYR A 459 -22.96 4.99 -36.83
C TYR A 459 -22.22 4.33 -37.99
N ARG A 460 -20.95 3.98 -37.79
CA ARG A 460 -20.09 3.37 -38.80
C ARG A 460 -19.05 2.50 -38.11
N GLU A 461 -18.99 1.25 -38.55
CA GLU A 461 -18.00 0.28 -38.08
C GLU A 461 -16.56 0.76 -38.37
N GLY A 462 -15.68 0.63 -37.37
CA GLY A 462 -14.26 0.95 -37.48
C GLY A 462 -13.90 2.42 -37.26
N ASN A 463 -14.85 3.26 -36.82
CA ASN A 463 -14.54 4.62 -36.38
C ASN A 463 -13.62 4.59 -35.15
N PRO A 464 -12.70 5.55 -34.95
CA PRO A 464 -11.98 5.68 -33.68
C PRO A 464 -12.96 5.91 -32.51
N ALA A 465 -12.67 5.38 -31.33
CA ALA A 465 -13.57 5.48 -30.19
C ALA A 465 -13.20 6.59 -29.21
N VAL A 466 -14.22 7.16 -28.57
CA VAL A 466 -14.12 8.07 -27.42
C VAL A 466 -14.79 7.40 -26.23
N PHE A 467 -14.09 7.39 -25.09
CA PHE A 467 -14.58 6.85 -23.84
C PHE A 467 -14.97 7.97 -22.88
N ILE A 468 -16.20 7.94 -22.37
CA ILE A 468 -16.71 8.90 -21.38
C ILE A 468 -17.16 8.13 -20.14
N GLU A 469 -16.59 8.49 -19.00
CA GLU A 469 -17.08 8.09 -17.68
C GLU A 469 -17.59 9.29 -16.88
N SER A 470 -18.65 9.07 -16.11
CA SER A 470 -19.21 10.05 -15.17
C SER A 470 -19.67 9.40 -13.87
N ASN A 471 -19.80 10.22 -12.83
CA ASN A 471 -20.17 9.79 -11.48
C ASN A 471 -19.27 8.69 -10.91
N THR A 472 -17.97 8.76 -11.19
CA THR A 472 -16.96 7.99 -10.43
C THR A 472 -17.00 8.40 -8.95
N HIS A 473 -17.14 9.71 -8.70
CA HIS A 473 -17.58 10.23 -7.41
C HIS A 473 -19.10 10.41 -7.38
N ALA A 474 -19.74 9.86 -6.36
CA ALA A 474 -21.20 9.79 -6.29
C ALA A 474 -21.90 11.16 -6.14
N ARG A 475 -21.34 12.09 -5.37
CA ARG A 475 -21.93 13.43 -5.11
C ARG A 475 -21.93 14.39 -6.29
N GLU A 476 -21.24 14.07 -7.38
CA GLU A 476 -20.99 14.95 -8.53
C GLU A 476 -22.09 14.81 -9.60
N TRP A 477 -23.35 15.08 -9.22
CA TRP A 477 -24.55 14.79 -10.02
C TRP A 477 -24.60 15.46 -11.41
N ILE A 478 -23.91 16.59 -11.60
CA ILE A 478 -23.83 17.28 -12.89
C ILE A 478 -23.16 16.43 -13.99
N THR A 479 -22.34 15.44 -13.60
CA THR A 479 -21.57 14.63 -14.54
C THR A 479 -22.45 13.64 -15.33
N SER A 480 -23.30 12.84 -14.67
CA SER A 480 -24.27 11.97 -15.37
C SER A 480 -25.35 12.75 -16.12
N ALA A 481 -25.78 13.88 -15.59
CA ALA A 481 -26.72 14.76 -16.29
C ALA A 481 -26.13 15.25 -17.62
N THR A 482 -24.84 15.60 -17.63
CA THR A 482 -24.11 16.00 -18.84
C THR A 482 -23.88 14.83 -19.79
N ALA A 483 -23.46 13.65 -19.29
CA ALA A 483 -23.23 12.47 -20.11
C ALA A 483 -24.50 12.00 -20.84
N THR A 484 -25.65 11.97 -20.15
CA THR A 484 -26.95 11.63 -20.75
C THR A 484 -27.42 12.69 -21.76
N TYR A 485 -27.14 13.97 -21.50
CA TYR A 485 -27.43 15.06 -22.46
C TYR A 485 -26.64 14.88 -23.76
N ILE A 486 -25.33 14.62 -23.65
CA ILE A 486 -24.46 14.39 -24.81
C ILE A 486 -24.96 13.20 -25.64
N LEU A 487 -25.29 12.08 -25.00
CA LEU A 487 -25.86 10.92 -25.67
C LEU A 487 -27.17 11.28 -26.40
N ASN A 488 -28.06 12.04 -25.76
CA ASN A 488 -29.29 12.49 -26.40
C ASN A 488 -29.02 13.38 -27.62
N GLU A 489 -28.10 14.33 -27.52
CA GLU A 489 -27.73 15.21 -28.63
C GLU A 489 -27.14 14.40 -29.81
N PHE A 490 -26.31 13.39 -29.54
CA PHE A 490 -25.81 12.50 -30.59
C PHE A 490 -26.91 11.70 -31.30
N LEU A 491 -28.02 11.40 -30.61
CA LEU A 491 -29.15 10.67 -31.19
C LEU A 491 -30.13 11.61 -31.92
N THR A 492 -30.37 12.80 -31.38
CA THR A 492 -31.54 13.63 -31.74
C THR A 492 -31.19 14.98 -32.38
N SER A 493 -29.99 15.51 -32.16
CA SER A 493 -29.63 16.84 -32.63
C SER A 493 -29.64 16.93 -34.16
N THR A 494 -29.90 18.11 -34.69
CA THR A 494 -29.80 18.42 -36.13
C THR A 494 -28.62 19.32 -36.44
N ASP A 495 -27.86 19.70 -35.42
CA ASP A 495 -26.66 20.52 -35.56
C ASP A 495 -25.60 19.75 -36.38
N PRO A 496 -25.10 20.31 -37.50
CA PRO A 496 -24.13 19.63 -38.35
C PRO A 496 -22.85 19.20 -37.63
N ASP A 497 -22.36 19.97 -36.66
CA ASP A 497 -21.11 19.69 -35.96
C ASP A 497 -21.29 18.56 -34.95
N ILE A 498 -22.41 18.58 -34.21
CA ILE A 498 -22.78 17.47 -33.30
C ILE A 498 -22.98 16.19 -34.11
N ARG A 499 -23.71 16.26 -35.24
CA ARG A 499 -23.93 15.10 -36.11
C ARG A 499 -22.62 14.54 -36.67
N ARG A 500 -21.69 15.42 -37.02
CA ARG A 500 -20.37 15.04 -37.57
C ARG A 500 -19.57 14.23 -36.57
N ILE A 501 -19.43 14.69 -35.33
CA ILE A 501 -18.67 13.94 -34.32
C ILE A 501 -19.40 12.66 -33.89
N ALA A 502 -20.73 12.68 -33.81
CA ALA A 502 -21.52 11.47 -33.54
C ALA A 502 -21.32 10.39 -34.62
N GLN A 503 -21.17 10.78 -35.89
CA GLN A 503 -21.09 9.84 -37.02
C GLN A 503 -19.67 9.34 -37.32
N ASN A 504 -18.64 10.08 -36.91
CA ASN A 504 -17.23 9.77 -37.23
C ASN A 504 -16.45 9.16 -36.06
N TYR A 505 -17.06 9.08 -34.89
CA TYR A 505 -16.49 8.46 -33.69
C TYR A 505 -17.44 7.40 -33.14
N ASP A 506 -16.88 6.33 -32.60
CA ASP A 506 -17.61 5.41 -31.73
C ASP A 506 -17.58 5.95 -30.30
N TRP A 507 -18.67 5.84 -29.54
CA TRP A 507 -18.75 6.41 -28.19
C TRP A 507 -19.10 5.34 -27.17
N TYR A 508 -18.16 5.07 -26.27
CA TYR A 508 -18.41 4.31 -25.06
C TYR A 508 -18.81 5.29 -23.96
N ILE A 509 -20.08 5.28 -23.56
CA ILE A 509 -20.60 6.21 -22.55
C ILE A 509 -21.09 5.40 -21.35
N PHE A 510 -20.50 5.66 -20.18
CA PHE A 510 -20.92 5.13 -18.88
C PHE A 510 -21.47 6.27 -18.02
N PRO A 511 -22.79 6.51 -18.04
CA PRO A 511 -23.39 7.62 -17.30
C PRO A 511 -23.21 7.50 -15.79
N ILE A 512 -23.18 6.28 -15.26
CA ILE A 512 -23.05 6.01 -13.83
C ILE A 512 -21.97 4.94 -13.63
N TYR A 513 -20.76 5.39 -13.29
CA TYR A 513 -19.63 4.51 -12.98
C TYR A 513 -19.77 3.84 -11.60
N ASN A 514 -20.17 4.61 -10.57
CA ASN A 514 -20.33 4.17 -9.19
C ASN A 514 -21.84 4.10 -8.83
N PRO A 515 -22.55 3.05 -9.25
CA PRO A 515 -24.01 2.97 -9.08
C PRO A 515 -24.43 2.89 -7.61
N ASP A 516 -23.65 2.26 -6.75
CA ASP A 516 -23.97 2.11 -5.32
C ASP A 516 -23.85 3.45 -4.59
N GLY A 517 -22.72 4.14 -4.80
CA GLY A 517 -22.52 5.46 -4.22
C GLY A 517 -23.56 6.46 -4.72
N PHE A 518 -23.83 6.46 -6.03
CA PHE A 518 -24.82 7.36 -6.64
C PHE A 518 -26.22 7.12 -6.05
N ARG A 519 -26.67 5.86 -5.95
CA ARG A 519 -27.91 5.50 -5.25
C ARG A 519 -27.94 6.04 -3.82
N PHE A 520 -26.86 5.83 -3.07
CA PHE A 520 -26.75 6.26 -1.69
C PHE A 520 -26.87 7.80 -1.53
N THR A 521 -26.45 8.58 -2.53
CA THR A 521 -26.66 10.05 -2.50
C THR A 521 -28.11 10.48 -2.64
N HIS A 522 -28.93 9.72 -3.38
CA HIS A 522 -30.36 10.00 -3.51
C HIS A 522 -31.17 9.53 -2.30
N GLU A 523 -30.77 8.40 -1.71
CA GLU A 523 -31.54 7.70 -0.68
C GLU A 523 -31.10 8.05 0.75
N ASN A 524 -29.83 8.38 0.98
CA ASN A 524 -29.26 8.48 2.34
C ASN A 524 -28.46 9.75 2.57
N ASN A 525 -27.33 9.96 1.88
CA ASN A 525 -26.40 11.05 2.14
C ASN A 525 -25.96 11.73 0.83
N ARG A 526 -26.54 12.91 0.56
CA ARG A 526 -26.27 13.72 -0.64
C ARG A 526 -24.79 14.03 -0.87
N MET A 527 -23.98 14.10 0.20
CA MET A 527 -22.56 14.46 0.16
C MET A 527 -21.61 13.26 0.06
N TRP A 528 -22.14 12.03 -0.09
CA TRP A 528 -21.32 10.83 -0.22
C TRP A 528 -20.49 10.83 -1.52
N ARG A 529 -19.18 10.56 -1.43
CA ARG A 529 -18.26 10.55 -2.59
C ARG A 529 -17.92 9.15 -3.09
N LYS A 530 -17.61 8.22 -2.17
CA LYS A 530 -16.91 6.95 -2.44
C LYS A 530 -17.82 5.85 -3.02
N THR A 531 -17.23 4.70 -3.34
CA THR A 531 -17.96 3.43 -3.53
C THR A 531 -18.68 3.01 -2.23
N ARG A 532 -19.38 1.87 -2.25
CA ARG A 532 -20.05 1.29 -1.07
C ARG A 532 -19.41 -0.01 -0.59
N SER A 533 -18.23 -0.32 -1.11
CA SER A 533 -17.40 -1.43 -0.64
C SER A 533 -17.07 -1.28 0.84
N ARG A 534 -17.10 -2.39 1.55
CA ARG A 534 -16.83 -2.43 3.00
C ARG A 534 -15.36 -2.70 3.24
N HIS A 535 -14.54 -1.68 2.99
CA HIS A 535 -13.16 -1.65 3.45
C HIS A 535 -13.11 -1.10 4.88
N GLY A 536 -12.06 -1.46 5.63
CA GLY A 536 -11.91 -1.07 7.03
C GLY A 536 -11.99 0.45 7.32
N LEU A 537 -11.87 0.83 8.60
CA LEU A 537 -12.21 2.14 9.18
C LEU A 537 -11.46 3.39 8.73
N ILE A 538 -10.80 3.38 7.58
CA ILE A 538 -10.20 4.61 7.09
C ILE A 538 -11.33 5.49 6.54
N CYS A 539 -11.86 6.36 7.41
CA CYS A 539 -12.80 7.43 7.10
C CYS A 539 -12.13 8.57 6.34
N LYS A 540 -11.30 8.25 5.34
CA LYS A 540 -10.77 9.24 4.41
C LYS A 540 -11.66 9.26 3.18
N GLU A 541 -12.04 10.45 2.73
CA GLU A 541 -12.73 10.64 1.44
C GLU A 541 -11.86 10.25 0.25
N THR A 542 -10.53 10.23 0.44
CA THR A 542 -9.52 9.85 -0.56
C THR A 542 -8.84 8.51 -0.23
N TYR A 543 -9.55 7.60 0.44
CA TYR A 543 -9.05 6.24 0.67
C TYR A 543 -8.90 5.50 -0.66
N ALA A 544 -7.70 4.98 -0.95
CA ALA A 544 -7.35 4.37 -2.23
C ALA A 544 -7.81 2.90 -2.39
N GLY A 545 -8.36 2.29 -1.33
CA GLY A 545 -8.63 0.85 -1.29
C GLY A 545 -7.46 0.05 -0.69
N PRO A 546 -7.67 -1.24 -0.36
CA PRO A 546 -6.62 -2.12 0.18
C PRO A 546 -5.56 -2.50 -0.85
N GLU A 547 -5.87 -2.45 -2.15
CA GLU A 547 -4.96 -2.76 -3.25
C GLU A 547 -5.41 -2.05 -4.53
N VAL A 548 -4.55 -2.01 -5.55
CA VAL A 548 -4.90 -1.45 -6.86
C VAL A 548 -6.07 -2.24 -7.46
N PHE A 549 -7.09 -1.53 -7.96
CA PHE A 549 -8.34 -2.11 -8.45
C PHE A 549 -9.07 -2.99 -7.42
N SER A 550 -8.99 -2.69 -6.12
CA SER A 550 -9.80 -3.39 -5.09
C SER A 550 -11.30 -3.22 -5.28
N GLU A 551 -11.74 -2.10 -5.88
CA GLU A 551 -13.14 -1.81 -6.12
C GLU A 551 -13.62 -2.60 -7.34
N PRO A 552 -14.72 -3.36 -7.24
CA PRO A 552 -15.27 -4.06 -8.39
C PRO A 552 -15.61 -3.08 -9.52
N GLU A 553 -16.07 -1.87 -9.20
CA GLU A 553 -16.35 -0.82 -10.18
C GLU A 553 -15.11 -0.45 -10.99
N THR A 554 -13.98 -0.20 -10.32
CA THR A 554 -12.75 0.20 -11.00
C THR A 554 -12.09 -0.94 -11.76
N ARG A 555 -12.11 -2.15 -11.20
CA ARG A 555 -11.61 -3.35 -11.86
C ARG A 555 -12.33 -3.63 -13.18
N GLN A 556 -13.66 -3.57 -13.16
CA GLN A 556 -14.47 -3.92 -14.33
C GLN A 556 -14.35 -2.91 -15.46
N ILE A 557 -14.28 -1.61 -15.14
CA ILE A 557 -14.05 -0.59 -16.16
C ILE A 557 -12.60 -0.68 -16.69
N ALA A 558 -11.60 -0.93 -15.85
CA ALA A 558 -10.24 -1.15 -16.30
C ALA A 558 -10.13 -2.34 -17.27
N ASP A 559 -10.74 -3.48 -16.94
CA ASP A 559 -10.80 -4.65 -17.81
C ASP A 559 -11.49 -4.33 -19.15
N PHE A 560 -12.58 -3.56 -19.12
CA PHE A 560 -13.27 -3.12 -20.32
C PHE A 560 -12.38 -2.20 -21.18
N VAL A 561 -11.71 -1.22 -20.57
CA VAL A 561 -10.82 -0.29 -21.27
C VAL A 561 -9.65 -1.03 -21.90
N LEU A 562 -9.00 -1.96 -21.19
CA LEU A 562 -7.88 -2.76 -21.73
C LEU A 562 -8.31 -3.60 -22.94
N GLN A 563 -9.53 -4.17 -22.92
CA GLN A 563 -10.07 -4.92 -24.05
C GLN A 563 -10.28 -4.06 -25.31
N HIS A 564 -10.47 -2.75 -25.15
CA HIS A 564 -10.78 -1.82 -26.24
C HIS A 564 -9.68 -0.74 -26.43
N ALA A 565 -8.55 -0.83 -25.74
CA ALA A 565 -7.54 0.23 -25.68
C ALA A 565 -7.00 0.63 -27.07
N ASN A 566 -6.77 -0.35 -27.95
CA ASN A 566 -6.32 -0.12 -29.32
C ASN A 566 -7.34 0.64 -30.19
N HIS A 567 -8.59 0.74 -29.74
CA HIS A 567 -9.69 1.39 -30.45
C HIS A 567 -10.03 2.76 -29.84
N ILE A 568 -9.73 2.97 -28.56
CA ILE A 568 -9.99 4.22 -27.84
C ILE A 568 -8.91 5.25 -28.18
N LYS A 569 -9.32 6.32 -28.86
CA LYS A 569 -8.48 7.47 -29.20
C LYS A 569 -8.41 8.49 -28.06
N LEU A 570 -9.56 8.76 -27.42
CA LEU A 570 -9.73 9.80 -26.41
C LEU A 570 -10.48 9.25 -25.19
N TYR A 571 -9.94 9.49 -24.00
CA TYR A 571 -10.54 9.14 -22.72
C TYR A 571 -10.91 10.38 -21.93
N LEU A 572 -12.18 10.53 -21.55
CA LEU A 572 -12.71 11.66 -20.81
C LEU A 572 -13.30 11.20 -19.47
N SER A 573 -12.70 11.68 -18.38
CA SER A 573 -13.23 11.50 -17.03
C SER A 573 -13.97 12.77 -16.58
N PHE A 574 -15.27 12.65 -16.29
CA PHE A 574 -16.08 13.78 -15.85
C PHE A 574 -16.23 13.85 -14.34
N HIS A 575 -15.78 14.97 -13.79
CA HIS A 575 -15.85 15.35 -12.38
C HIS A 575 -16.47 16.74 -12.19
N SER A 576 -16.72 17.12 -10.93
CA SER A 576 -17.04 18.49 -10.51
C SER A 576 -16.57 18.69 -9.08
N TYR A 577 -16.13 19.85 -8.64
CA TYR A 577 -16.24 21.16 -9.28
C TYR A 577 -14.88 21.86 -9.32
N GLY A 578 -14.75 22.89 -10.16
CA GLY A 578 -13.56 23.73 -10.16
C GLY A 578 -13.32 24.51 -11.45
N GLN A 579 -14.04 24.16 -12.53
CA GLN A 579 -13.80 24.67 -13.88
C GLN A 579 -12.33 24.42 -14.29
N LEU A 580 -11.91 23.16 -14.25
CA LEU A 580 -10.57 22.73 -14.63
C LEU A 580 -10.64 21.72 -15.78
N LEU A 581 -9.64 21.76 -16.65
CA LEU A 581 -9.36 20.72 -17.62
C LEU A 581 -7.96 20.20 -17.34
N LEU A 582 -7.89 18.99 -16.80
CA LEU A 582 -6.66 18.38 -16.32
C LEU A 582 -6.16 17.35 -17.32
N TYR A 583 -4.85 17.30 -17.51
CA TYR A 583 -4.15 16.28 -18.30
C TYR A 583 -3.07 15.58 -17.44
N PRO A 584 -2.59 14.39 -17.84
CA PRO A 584 -1.54 13.68 -17.10
C PRO A 584 -0.25 14.49 -16.96
N TRP A 585 0.47 14.37 -15.85
CA TRP A 585 0.31 13.36 -14.80
C TRP A 585 -0.27 13.96 -13.51
N CYS A 586 -0.90 13.15 -12.66
CA CYS A 586 -1.27 13.54 -11.31
C CYS A 586 -0.23 13.10 -10.26
N TYR A 587 0.40 11.95 -10.46
CA TYR A 587 1.33 11.38 -9.46
C TYR A 587 2.77 11.88 -9.55
N LYS A 588 3.13 12.61 -10.61
CA LYS A 588 4.47 13.15 -10.84
C LYS A 588 4.44 14.51 -11.55
N SER A 589 5.48 15.31 -11.31
CA SER A 589 5.63 16.65 -11.88
C SER A 589 6.21 16.66 -13.30
N GLU A 590 6.82 15.55 -13.73
CA GLU A 590 7.36 15.43 -15.08
C GLU A 590 6.23 15.50 -16.11
N PRO A 591 6.36 16.26 -17.21
CA PRO A 591 5.35 16.31 -18.27
C PRO A 591 5.12 14.94 -18.95
N ALA A 592 3.93 14.74 -19.53
CA ALA A 592 3.67 13.62 -20.41
C ALA A 592 4.46 13.74 -21.73
N ASP A 593 4.80 12.61 -22.37
CA ASP A 593 5.61 12.60 -23.60
C ASP A 593 5.00 13.42 -24.76
N ASN A 594 3.66 13.50 -24.82
CA ASN A 594 2.91 14.33 -25.77
C ASN A 594 2.36 15.62 -25.13
N PHE A 595 3.08 16.20 -24.17
CA PHE A 595 2.68 17.41 -23.44
C PHE A 595 2.21 18.55 -24.36
N ASP A 596 2.97 18.84 -25.42
CA ASP A 596 2.62 19.91 -26.36
C ASP A 596 1.26 19.69 -27.04
N ASP A 597 0.94 18.42 -27.38
CA ASP A 597 -0.35 18.05 -27.96
C ASP A 597 -1.47 18.21 -26.93
N LEU A 598 -1.25 17.75 -25.70
CA LEU A 598 -2.23 17.86 -24.60
C LEU A 598 -2.55 19.32 -24.27
N VAL A 599 -1.53 20.18 -24.19
CA VAL A 599 -1.69 21.63 -23.93
C VAL A 599 -2.37 22.31 -25.10
N ARG A 600 -2.01 21.96 -26.34
CA ARG A 600 -2.62 22.54 -27.54
C ARG A 600 -4.11 22.20 -27.64
N ILE A 601 -4.44 20.92 -27.47
CA ILE A 601 -5.81 20.43 -27.41
C ILE A 601 -6.57 21.11 -26.26
N GLY A 602 -5.99 21.12 -25.06
CA GLY A 602 -6.60 21.73 -23.88
C GLY A 602 -6.85 23.23 -24.05
N THR A 603 -5.95 23.96 -24.70
CA THR A 603 -6.11 25.39 -25.02
C THR A 603 -7.28 25.60 -25.98
N ALA A 604 -7.40 24.80 -27.04
CA ALA A 604 -8.54 24.86 -27.96
C ALA A 604 -9.87 24.56 -27.24
N THR A 605 -9.86 23.58 -26.33
CA THR A 605 -11.02 23.27 -25.47
C THR A 605 -11.39 24.44 -24.57
N TYR A 606 -10.40 25.07 -23.90
CA TYR A 606 -10.60 26.26 -23.06
C TYR A 606 -11.20 27.43 -23.84
N ASP A 607 -10.62 27.78 -24.99
CA ASP A 607 -11.08 28.89 -25.81
C ASP A 607 -12.56 28.69 -26.21
N ARG A 608 -12.93 27.44 -26.53
CA ARG A 608 -14.30 27.08 -26.86
C ARG A 608 -15.25 27.19 -25.67
N LEU A 609 -14.84 26.72 -24.49
CA LEU A 609 -15.66 26.85 -23.26
C LEU A 609 -15.95 28.33 -22.95
N LYS A 610 -14.93 29.17 -23.06
CA LYS A 610 -15.02 30.62 -22.84
C LYS A 610 -15.91 31.31 -23.86
N GLU A 611 -15.86 30.90 -25.13
CA GLU A 611 -16.69 31.49 -26.19
C GLU A 611 -18.19 31.29 -25.97
N ILE A 612 -18.62 30.10 -25.51
CA ILE A 612 -20.04 29.72 -25.47
C ILE A 612 -20.81 30.49 -24.38
N HIS A 613 -20.31 30.49 -23.15
CA HIS A 613 -21.00 31.12 -22.00
C HIS A 613 -20.13 32.07 -21.18
N GLY A 614 -18.87 32.32 -21.58
CA GLY A 614 -17.92 33.10 -20.78
C GLY A 614 -17.37 32.35 -19.57
N THR A 615 -17.63 31.04 -19.46
CA THR A 615 -17.13 30.20 -18.38
C THR A 615 -15.63 30.02 -18.53
N GLU A 616 -14.87 30.46 -17.54
CA GLU A 616 -13.40 30.37 -17.60
C GLU A 616 -12.94 29.08 -16.94
N TYR A 617 -12.28 28.24 -17.73
CA TYR A 617 -11.60 27.04 -17.24
C TYR A 617 -10.10 27.28 -17.08
N THR A 618 -9.43 26.50 -16.24
CA THR A 618 -7.96 26.44 -16.22
C THR A 618 -7.49 25.13 -16.81
N VAL A 619 -6.53 25.19 -17.73
CA VAL A 619 -5.89 24.02 -18.35
C VAL A 619 -4.56 23.81 -17.65
N GLU A 620 -4.45 22.75 -16.85
CA GLU A 620 -3.24 22.48 -16.06
C GLU A 620 -2.96 20.98 -15.94
N SER A 621 -1.73 20.62 -15.58
CA SER A 621 -1.42 19.24 -15.22
C SER A 621 -2.24 18.85 -13.99
N ALA A 622 -2.71 17.60 -13.91
CA ALA A 622 -3.39 17.12 -12.72
C ALA A 622 -2.52 17.25 -11.45
N PHE A 623 -1.19 17.14 -11.59
CA PHE A 623 -0.22 17.37 -10.51
C PHE A 623 -0.26 18.81 -9.97
N ASP A 624 -0.49 19.79 -10.84
CA ASP A 624 -0.54 21.22 -10.46
C ASP A 624 -1.81 21.55 -9.66
N LEU A 625 -2.86 20.74 -9.81
CA LEU A 625 -4.05 20.80 -8.97
C LEU A 625 -3.73 20.28 -7.56
N TYR A 626 -3.34 19.00 -7.47
CA TYR A 626 -2.76 18.36 -6.27
C TYR A 626 -2.03 17.07 -6.65
N ILE A 627 -1.03 16.69 -5.85
CA ILE A 627 -0.37 15.39 -6.01
C ILE A 627 -1.40 14.29 -5.68
N CYS A 628 -1.69 13.42 -6.63
CA CYS A 628 -2.57 12.28 -6.43
C CYS A 628 -2.05 11.00 -7.05
N THR A 629 -2.35 9.87 -6.43
CA THR A 629 -1.96 8.54 -6.90
C THR A 629 -3.21 7.71 -7.20
N GLY A 630 -3.20 6.93 -8.28
CA GLY A 630 -4.34 6.08 -8.67
C GLY A 630 -5.42 6.78 -9.50
N SER A 631 -5.09 7.90 -10.17
CA SER A 631 -5.99 8.59 -11.10
C SER A 631 -6.26 7.78 -12.37
N SER A 632 -7.51 7.82 -12.89
CA SER A 632 -7.87 7.10 -14.12
C SER A 632 -7.13 7.63 -15.35
N ILE A 633 -6.93 8.95 -15.47
CA ILE A 633 -6.22 9.54 -16.62
C ILE A 633 -4.72 9.19 -16.65
N ASP A 634 -4.10 9.03 -15.48
CA ASP A 634 -2.70 8.57 -15.39
C ASP A 634 -2.60 7.10 -15.79
N TRP A 635 -3.53 6.26 -15.33
CA TRP A 635 -3.55 4.84 -15.65
C TRP A 635 -3.82 4.59 -17.14
N VAL A 636 -4.79 5.28 -17.76
CA VAL A 636 -5.05 5.09 -19.20
C VAL A 636 -3.89 5.56 -20.07
N TYR A 637 -3.20 6.65 -19.68
CA TYR A 637 -2.05 7.16 -20.40
C TYR A 637 -0.82 6.25 -20.25
N GLY A 638 -0.52 5.85 -19.01
CA GLY A 638 0.69 5.12 -18.65
C GLY A 638 0.63 3.62 -18.86
N GLU A 639 -0.52 2.99 -18.61
CA GLU A 639 -0.67 1.53 -18.61
C GLU A 639 -1.56 1.05 -19.76
N ALA A 640 -2.70 1.70 -20.03
CA ALA A 640 -3.58 1.30 -21.13
C ALA A 640 -3.11 1.79 -22.51
N GLY A 641 -2.13 2.68 -22.57
CA GLY A 641 -1.55 3.20 -23.82
C GLY A 641 -2.40 4.23 -24.57
N ILE A 642 -3.48 4.75 -23.97
CA ILE A 642 -4.36 5.76 -24.57
C ILE A 642 -3.74 7.15 -24.35
N LYS A 643 -3.19 7.74 -25.42
CA LYS A 643 -2.36 8.95 -25.32
C LYS A 643 -3.12 10.26 -25.13
N LEU A 644 -4.43 10.28 -25.33
CA LEU A 644 -5.27 11.46 -25.06
C LEU A 644 -6.23 11.14 -23.91
N GLY A 645 -5.84 11.51 -22.70
CA GLY A 645 -6.66 11.39 -21.49
C GLY A 645 -6.86 12.76 -20.84
N PHE A 646 -8.11 13.13 -20.57
CA PHE A 646 -8.45 14.40 -19.90
C PHE A 646 -9.47 14.19 -18.79
N THR A 647 -9.30 14.94 -17.70
CA THR A 647 -10.30 15.06 -16.63
C THR A 647 -10.94 16.44 -16.69
N TYR A 648 -12.26 16.50 -16.72
CA TYR A 648 -13.01 17.74 -16.54
C TYR A 648 -13.42 17.90 -15.08
N GLU A 649 -13.19 19.07 -14.49
CA GLU A 649 -13.86 19.53 -13.28
C GLU A 649 -14.90 20.57 -13.69
N PHE A 650 -16.17 20.20 -13.75
CA PHE A 650 -17.26 21.05 -14.24
C PHE A 650 -17.54 22.27 -13.34
N ARG A 651 -18.60 23.02 -13.70
CA ARG A 651 -19.11 24.13 -12.89
C ARG A 651 -19.42 23.68 -11.45
N ASP A 652 -19.33 24.57 -10.47
CA ASP A 652 -18.87 25.95 -10.52
C ASP A 652 -17.49 26.11 -9.86
N THR A 653 -17.13 27.31 -9.40
CA THR A 653 -15.90 27.54 -8.61
C THR A 653 -16.18 27.51 -7.10
N GLY A 654 -17.21 26.78 -6.69
CA GLY A 654 -17.58 26.45 -5.32
C GLY A 654 -18.68 27.29 -4.69
N ARG A 655 -19.38 28.18 -5.41
CA ARG A 655 -20.55 28.89 -4.83
C ARG A 655 -21.64 27.88 -4.45
N TYR A 656 -21.85 26.90 -5.32
CA TYR A 656 -22.72 25.76 -5.12
C TYR A 656 -21.92 24.46 -4.92
N GLY A 657 -20.71 24.39 -5.48
CA GLY A 657 -19.87 23.21 -5.41
C GLY A 657 -20.59 22.00 -5.99
N PHE A 658 -20.71 20.93 -5.21
CA PHE A 658 -21.39 19.71 -5.63
C PHE A 658 -22.93 19.83 -5.73
N ILE A 659 -23.54 20.91 -5.21
CA ILE A 659 -25.01 21.12 -5.13
C ILE A 659 -25.44 22.17 -6.17
N LEU A 660 -24.97 21.99 -7.41
CA LEU A 660 -25.22 22.93 -8.50
C LEU A 660 -26.71 22.92 -8.89
N PRO A 661 -27.40 24.07 -8.96
CA PRO A 661 -28.83 24.12 -9.27
C PRO A 661 -29.17 23.46 -10.60
N ALA A 662 -30.32 22.78 -10.69
CA ALA A 662 -30.72 22.06 -11.90
C ALA A 662 -30.87 22.96 -13.16
N ASP A 663 -31.05 24.28 -13.00
CA ASP A 663 -31.07 25.21 -14.13
C ASP A 663 -29.70 25.42 -14.81
N GLN A 664 -28.62 24.95 -14.18
CA GLN A 664 -27.27 24.96 -14.74
C GLN A 664 -26.94 23.71 -15.55
N ILE A 665 -27.77 22.66 -15.52
CA ILE A 665 -27.51 21.39 -16.22
C ILE A 665 -27.31 21.64 -17.72
N ILE A 666 -28.29 22.29 -18.36
CA ILE A 666 -28.25 22.55 -19.81
C ILE A 666 -27.09 23.51 -20.18
N PRO A 667 -26.90 24.67 -19.52
CA PRO A 667 -25.75 25.52 -19.79
C PRO A 667 -24.40 24.81 -19.68
N ASN A 668 -24.21 23.97 -18.66
CA ASN A 668 -23.01 23.16 -18.48
C ASN A 668 -22.87 22.13 -19.62
N ALA A 669 -23.93 21.37 -19.90
CA ALA A 669 -23.83 20.31 -20.89
C ALA A 669 -23.56 20.84 -22.31
N ILE A 670 -24.14 21.99 -22.68
CA ILE A 670 -23.88 22.65 -23.96
C ILE A 670 -22.42 23.06 -24.10
N GLU A 671 -21.85 23.76 -23.11
CA GLU A 671 -20.46 24.21 -23.22
C GLU A 671 -19.48 23.03 -23.24
N ILE A 672 -19.73 21.98 -22.45
CA ILE A 672 -18.91 20.78 -22.45
C ILE A 672 -18.97 20.08 -23.80
N LEU A 673 -20.16 19.84 -24.36
CA LEU A 673 -20.30 19.21 -25.68
C LEU A 673 -19.58 20.01 -26.78
N GLN A 674 -19.73 21.34 -26.77
CA GLN A 674 -19.04 22.21 -27.71
C GLN A 674 -17.52 22.17 -27.54
N SER A 675 -17.04 22.06 -26.31
CA SER A 675 -15.61 21.91 -26.03
C SER A 675 -15.03 20.59 -26.52
N ILE A 676 -15.81 19.50 -26.46
CA ILE A 676 -15.42 18.18 -26.97
C ILE A 676 -15.31 18.20 -28.51
N ILE A 677 -16.18 18.95 -29.20
CA ILE A 677 -16.05 19.17 -30.65
C ILE A 677 -14.69 19.83 -30.96
N ALA A 678 -14.34 20.90 -30.25
CA ALA A 678 -13.04 21.57 -30.42
C ALA A 678 -11.85 20.65 -30.08
N MET A 679 -11.99 19.84 -29.03
CA MET A 679 -10.98 18.86 -28.62
C MET A 679 -10.70 17.83 -29.72
N LEU A 680 -11.77 17.27 -30.32
CA LEU A 680 -11.64 16.29 -31.38
C LEU A 680 -11.08 16.91 -32.67
N ASP A 681 -11.54 18.10 -33.05
CA ASP A 681 -11.05 18.82 -34.23
C ASP A 681 -9.55 19.13 -34.13
N GLU A 682 -9.11 19.58 -32.96
CA GLU A 682 -7.70 19.85 -32.72
C GLU A 682 -6.88 18.55 -32.74
N SER A 683 -7.38 17.48 -32.11
CA SER A 683 -6.70 16.17 -32.09
C SER A 683 -6.56 15.55 -33.49
N ASP A 684 -7.57 15.68 -34.35
CA ASP A 684 -7.52 15.17 -35.73
C ASP A 684 -6.50 15.96 -36.59
N SER A 685 -6.30 17.24 -36.28
CA SER A 685 -5.32 18.07 -36.99
C SER A 685 -3.88 17.60 -36.78
N LEU A 686 -3.58 16.97 -35.64
CA LEU A 686 -2.25 16.48 -35.27
C LEU A 686 -1.85 15.22 -36.05
N VAL A 687 -2.80 14.32 -36.30
CA VAL A 687 -2.58 13.08 -37.09
C VAL A 687 -2.25 13.42 -38.55
N HIS A 688 -2.82 14.50 -39.09
CA HIS A 688 -2.59 14.92 -40.48
C HIS A 688 -1.25 15.63 -40.72
N THR A 689 -0.50 15.97 -39.67
CA THR A 689 0.85 16.55 -39.80
C THR A 689 1.96 15.52 -39.97
N GLU A 690 1.82 14.31 -39.43
CA GLU A 690 2.77 13.20 -39.64
C GLU A 690 2.71 12.64 -41.07
N ASP A 691 1.51 12.60 -41.66
CA ASP A 691 1.24 12.01 -42.98
C ASP A 691 1.78 12.85 -44.16
N ARG A 692 2.26 14.09 -43.91
CA ARG A 692 2.98 14.90 -44.90
C ARG A 692 4.47 14.57 -45.01
N PHE A 693 5.06 13.95 -44.00
CA PHE A 693 6.48 13.56 -44.03
C PHE A 693 6.68 12.17 -44.67
N ASP A 694 5.64 11.34 -44.71
CA ASP A 694 5.75 9.93 -45.11
C ASP A 694 5.78 9.69 -46.64
N LYS A 695 5.55 10.74 -47.45
CA LYS A 695 5.53 10.65 -48.93
C LYS A 695 6.81 11.07 -49.65
N MET A 696 7.86 11.52 -48.95
CA MET A 696 9.15 11.90 -49.56
C MET A 696 10.34 10.97 -49.22
N GLY A 697 10.14 9.95 -48.38
CA GLY A 697 11.23 9.07 -47.88
C GLY A 697 11.45 7.74 -48.63
N LYS A 698 10.77 7.50 -49.76
CA LYS A 698 11.00 6.30 -50.60
C LYS A 698 11.99 6.59 -51.72
N ILE A 699 13.25 6.85 -51.39
CA ILE A 699 14.45 6.66 -52.25
C ILE A 699 15.67 6.79 -51.32
N GLY A 700 16.46 5.71 -51.19
CA GLY A 700 17.83 5.83 -50.64
C GLY A 700 18.13 5.04 -49.37
N VAL A 701 17.83 3.74 -49.34
CA VAL A 701 18.70 2.80 -48.61
C VAL A 701 20.13 3.00 -49.15
N VAL A 702 21.12 3.06 -48.25
CA VAL A 702 22.55 3.37 -48.46
C VAL A 702 22.92 4.86 -48.35
N LEU A 703 22.91 5.39 -47.13
CA LEU A 703 23.96 6.29 -46.57
C LEU A 703 23.62 6.62 -45.11
N THR A 704 23.48 5.57 -44.30
CA THR A 704 23.31 5.64 -42.85
C THR A 704 24.68 5.87 -42.21
N PHE A 705 25.33 7.00 -42.51
CA PHE A 705 26.50 7.46 -41.78
C PHE A 705 26.58 8.98 -41.94
N VAL A 706 26.47 9.67 -40.79
CA VAL A 706 26.85 11.08 -40.58
C VAL A 706 25.84 12.12 -41.09
N CYS A 707 24.83 12.38 -40.26
CA CYS A 707 24.62 13.69 -39.63
C CYS A 707 23.29 13.69 -38.85
N ILE A 708 23.32 13.01 -37.70
CA ILE A 708 22.57 13.46 -36.52
C ILE A 708 23.10 14.86 -36.19
N LEU A 709 22.21 15.86 -36.11
CA LEU A 709 22.34 16.94 -35.14
C LEU A 709 21.02 17.73 -35.03
N ALA A 710 20.41 17.55 -33.86
CA ALA A 710 19.62 18.48 -33.06
C ALA A 710 18.18 18.85 -33.50
N THR A 711 17.20 18.22 -32.84
CA THR A 711 16.37 18.87 -31.80
C THR A 711 15.99 17.83 -30.74
N ILE A 712 16.60 17.97 -29.57
CA ILE A 712 16.46 17.16 -28.36
C ILE A 712 15.50 17.91 -27.44
N VAL A 713 14.40 17.29 -27.02
CA VAL A 713 13.68 17.72 -25.80
C VAL A 713 14.19 16.82 -24.70
N SER A 714 15.05 17.41 -23.87
CA SER A 714 15.70 16.77 -22.72
C SER A 714 14.71 16.65 -21.58
N CYS A 715 14.53 15.44 -21.05
CA CYS A 715 14.22 15.30 -19.62
C CYS A 715 15.37 16.00 -18.88
N GLU A 716 15.09 17.08 -18.13
CA GLU A 716 16.13 17.76 -17.39
C GLU A 716 16.66 16.81 -16.31
N LYS A 717 17.93 16.42 -16.44
CA LYS A 717 18.65 15.68 -15.39
C LYS A 717 18.46 16.42 -14.07
N ALA A 718 18.12 15.69 -13.00
CA ALA A 718 18.01 16.26 -11.67
C ALA A 718 19.28 17.02 -11.31
N ARG A 719 19.13 18.32 -11.00
CA ARG A 719 20.24 19.19 -10.59
C ARG A 719 20.34 19.25 -9.07
N PHE A 720 21.57 19.30 -8.57
CA PHE A 720 21.93 19.34 -7.16
C PHE A 720 22.62 20.67 -6.81
N ASP A 721 22.18 21.76 -7.44
CA ASP A 721 22.77 23.08 -7.22
C ASP A 721 22.67 23.48 -5.75
N ASP A 722 23.81 23.84 -5.16
CA ASP A 722 23.95 24.26 -3.76
C ASP A 722 23.61 23.19 -2.70
N TYR A 723 23.45 21.92 -3.11
CA TYR A 723 23.38 20.80 -2.17
C TYR A 723 24.74 20.65 -1.50
N ARG A 724 24.74 20.54 -0.17
CA ARG A 724 25.96 20.46 0.64
C ARG A 724 26.09 19.10 1.29
N VAL A 725 27.30 18.56 1.35
CA VAL A 725 27.57 17.34 2.13
C VAL A 725 28.30 17.72 3.40
N PHE A 726 27.74 17.35 4.55
CA PHE A 726 28.35 17.54 5.85
C PHE A 726 28.81 16.22 6.43
N THR A 727 30.03 16.20 6.95
CA THR A 727 30.51 15.13 7.83
C THR A 727 30.11 15.47 9.26
N VAL A 728 29.31 14.61 9.88
CA VAL A 728 28.80 14.77 11.26
C VAL A 728 29.41 13.70 12.15
N ARG A 729 30.18 14.09 13.18
CA ARG A 729 30.77 13.15 14.14
C ARG A 729 29.78 12.81 15.26
N VAL A 730 29.63 11.52 15.54
CA VAL A 730 28.79 11.02 16.62
C VAL A 730 29.65 10.77 17.86
N ASP A 731 29.45 11.53 18.93
CA ASP A 731 30.23 11.41 20.17
C ASP A 731 29.41 10.89 21.37
N SER A 732 28.09 10.74 21.25
CA SER A 732 27.21 10.20 22.31
C SER A 732 26.07 9.32 21.78
N GLU A 733 25.47 8.51 22.66
CA GLU A 733 24.29 7.69 22.34
C GLU A 733 23.08 8.54 21.95
N ASP A 734 22.89 9.71 22.57
CA ASP A 734 21.76 10.58 22.25
C ASP A 734 21.96 11.23 20.87
N GLN A 735 23.19 11.61 20.53
CA GLN A 735 23.54 12.03 19.16
C GLN A 735 23.31 10.92 18.14
N LEU A 736 23.66 9.66 18.47
CA LEU A 736 23.41 8.52 17.60
C LEU A 736 21.91 8.30 17.35
N LYS A 737 21.08 8.41 18.40
CA LYS A 737 19.62 8.33 18.27
C LYS A 737 19.07 9.44 17.39
N VAL A 738 19.51 10.68 17.59
CA VAL A 738 19.06 11.83 16.78
C VAL A 738 19.38 11.63 15.31
N LEU A 739 20.58 11.17 14.95
CA LEU A 739 20.91 10.90 13.55
C LEU A 739 20.14 9.71 12.98
N ARG A 740 19.85 8.67 13.77
CA ARG A 740 19.01 7.53 13.34
C ARG A 740 17.55 7.93 13.16
N GLU A 741 17.03 8.79 14.04
CA GLU A 741 15.71 9.38 13.88
C GLU A 741 15.68 10.24 12.61
N LEU A 742 16.68 11.10 12.42
CA LEU A 742 16.85 11.91 11.22
C LEU A 742 16.92 11.04 9.96
N GLU A 743 17.68 9.95 9.95
CA GLU A 743 17.74 8.97 8.85
C GLU A 743 16.38 8.27 8.62
N SER A 744 15.67 7.91 9.70
CA SER A 744 14.39 7.19 9.61
C SER A 744 13.22 8.04 9.12
N VAL A 745 13.24 9.36 9.36
CA VAL A 745 12.19 10.31 8.94
C VAL A 745 12.49 10.99 7.61
N SER A 746 13.69 10.81 7.05
CA SER A 746 14.21 11.65 5.95
C SER A 746 14.14 11.05 4.56
N SER A 747 13.21 10.12 4.28
CA SER A 747 13.10 9.52 2.94
C SER A 747 12.82 10.49 1.77
N SER A 748 12.69 11.80 2.02
CA SER A 748 12.79 12.88 1.03
C SER A 748 13.48 14.16 1.51
N SER A 749 14.05 14.21 2.73
CA SER A 749 14.55 15.45 3.35
C SER A 749 16.08 15.57 3.44
N TYR A 750 16.79 14.47 3.65
CA TYR A 750 18.26 14.39 3.77
C TYR A 750 18.73 13.08 3.13
N ASP A 751 19.81 13.09 2.34
CA ASP A 751 20.38 11.87 1.73
C ASP A 751 21.65 11.45 2.47
N PHE A 752 21.55 10.39 3.27
CA PHE A 752 22.67 9.83 4.02
C PHE A 752 23.58 9.05 3.06
N TRP A 753 24.79 9.56 2.86
CA TRP A 753 25.80 8.86 2.07
C TRP A 753 26.44 7.71 2.87
N THR A 754 26.49 7.85 4.19
CA THR A 754 26.87 6.80 5.13
C THR A 754 25.88 6.79 6.29
N SER A 755 25.56 5.62 6.86
CA SER A 755 24.60 5.52 7.96
C SER A 755 25.20 5.86 9.35
N PRO A 756 24.39 6.36 10.30
CA PRO A 756 24.76 6.53 11.70
C PRO A 756 24.79 5.20 12.47
N THR A 757 25.96 4.55 12.48
CA THR A 757 26.09 3.17 12.99
C THR A 757 26.45 3.10 14.47
N LYS A 758 27.52 3.77 14.90
CA LYS A 758 28.06 3.70 16.27
C LYS A 758 28.74 5.00 16.72
N ILE A 759 28.87 5.16 18.04
CA ILE A 759 29.63 6.27 18.63
C ILE A 759 31.09 6.23 18.15
N GLY A 760 31.65 7.40 17.89
CA GLY A 760 33.01 7.62 17.42
C GLY A 760 33.17 7.55 15.90
N ARG A 761 32.11 7.22 15.14
CA ARG A 761 32.11 7.27 13.67
C ARG A 761 31.49 8.58 13.18
N SER A 762 31.92 8.99 11.99
CA SER A 762 31.36 10.14 11.28
C SER A 762 30.37 9.69 10.22
N VAL A 763 29.38 10.54 9.94
CA VAL A 763 28.25 10.31 9.05
C VAL A 763 28.25 11.42 7.99
N ASP A 764 28.38 11.06 6.72
CA ASP A 764 28.26 11.99 5.61
C ASP A 764 26.79 12.12 5.18
N ILE A 765 26.25 13.34 5.25
CA ILE A 765 24.84 13.66 4.98
C ILE A 765 24.78 14.74 3.92
N MET A 766 24.12 14.46 2.79
CA MET A 766 23.80 15.45 1.77
C MET A 766 22.50 16.19 2.15
N VAL A 767 22.61 17.50 2.23
CA VAL A 767 21.58 18.41 2.73
C VAL A 767 21.15 19.34 1.59
N PRO A 768 19.85 19.39 1.23
CA PRO A 768 19.37 20.32 0.22
C PRO A 768 19.37 21.77 0.73
N PRO A 769 19.49 22.78 -0.15
CA PRO A 769 19.59 24.20 0.23
C PRO A 769 18.46 24.65 1.17
N HIS A 770 17.22 24.25 0.85
CA HIS A 770 16.03 24.64 1.61
C HIS A 770 15.93 23.97 3.00
N LYS A 771 16.75 22.96 3.30
CA LYS A 771 16.84 22.30 4.62
C LYS A 771 18.08 22.70 5.42
N SER A 772 18.97 23.53 4.87
CA SER A 772 20.23 23.88 5.54
C SER A 772 20.04 24.56 6.90
N ALA A 773 19.04 25.44 7.03
CA ALA A 773 18.75 26.12 8.30
C ALA A 773 18.23 25.15 9.39
N GLU A 774 17.33 24.24 9.01
CA GLU A 774 16.80 23.19 9.89
C GLU A 774 17.91 22.24 10.33
N PHE A 775 18.76 21.81 9.40
CA PHE A 775 19.93 20.98 9.68
C PHE A 775 20.89 21.67 10.66
N GLU A 776 21.25 22.93 10.41
CA GLU A 776 22.14 23.71 11.29
C GLU A 776 21.57 23.86 12.71
N GLU A 777 20.25 24.04 12.84
CA GLU A 777 19.56 24.10 14.13
C GLU A 777 19.66 22.76 14.89
N VAL A 778 19.42 21.63 14.23
CA VAL A 778 19.57 20.30 14.84
C VAL A 778 21.02 20.06 15.25
N MET A 779 21.98 20.36 14.36
CA MET A 779 23.40 20.18 14.65
C MET A 779 23.85 21.03 15.84
N THR A 780 23.36 22.26 15.96
CA THR A 780 23.66 23.16 17.08
C THR A 780 23.01 22.71 18.38
N THR A 781 21.73 22.33 18.33
CA THR A 781 20.93 21.93 19.50
C THR A 781 21.53 20.71 20.20
N TYR A 782 21.94 19.71 19.42
CA TYR A 782 22.53 18.47 19.92
C TYR A 782 24.06 18.49 19.96
N GLN A 783 24.67 19.66 19.76
CA GLN A 783 26.11 19.90 19.87
C GLN A 783 26.96 18.94 19.01
N PHE A 784 26.50 18.67 17.79
CA PHE A 784 27.27 17.87 16.84
C PHE A 784 28.50 18.63 16.36
N ALA A 785 29.63 17.93 16.25
CA ALA A 785 30.77 18.43 15.50
C ALA A 785 30.53 18.15 14.01
N THR A 786 30.31 19.23 13.25
CA THR A 786 30.07 19.16 11.80
C THR A 786 31.23 19.75 11.02
N THR A 787 31.50 19.20 9.85
CA THR A 787 32.47 19.74 8.89
C THR A 787 31.82 19.74 7.51
N LEU A 788 31.79 20.90 6.85
CA LEU A 788 31.36 20.98 5.46
C LEU A 788 32.38 20.27 4.57
N LYS A 789 31.94 19.23 3.87
CA LYS A 789 32.77 18.37 3.03
C LYS A 789 32.65 18.74 1.56
N VAL A 790 31.43 18.98 1.09
CA VAL A 790 31.12 19.40 -0.28
C VAL A 790 30.23 20.63 -0.21
N GLU A 791 30.65 21.72 -0.85
CA GLU A 791 29.88 22.98 -0.87
C GLU A 791 28.78 22.97 -1.93
N ASN A 792 29.02 22.33 -3.07
CA ASN A 792 28.05 22.20 -4.15
C ASN A 792 28.22 20.83 -4.83
N VAL A 793 27.24 19.95 -4.63
CA VAL A 793 27.24 18.60 -5.22
C VAL A 793 27.13 18.65 -6.76
N GLN A 794 26.40 19.61 -7.33
CA GLN A 794 26.32 19.77 -8.78
C GLN A 794 27.69 20.05 -9.40
N GLU A 795 28.56 20.81 -8.73
CA GLU A 795 29.92 21.06 -9.22
C GLU A 795 30.75 19.77 -9.30
N LEU A 796 30.56 18.82 -8.38
CA LEU A 796 31.20 17.51 -8.47
C LEU A 796 30.66 16.71 -9.66
N ILE A 797 29.34 16.70 -9.86
CA ILE A 797 28.69 15.99 -10.98
C ILE A 797 29.17 16.57 -12.32
N ASP A 798 29.23 17.89 -12.45
CA ASP A 798 29.67 18.58 -13.66
C ASP A 798 31.14 18.29 -14.01
N ASN A 799 31.97 17.94 -13.02
CA ASN A 799 33.39 17.63 -13.18
C ASN A 799 33.72 16.13 -13.12
N GLU A 800 32.72 15.26 -12.93
CA GLU A 800 32.91 13.80 -12.79
C GLU A 800 33.47 13.17 -14.07
N GLN A 801 33.02 13.68 -15.22
CA GLN A 801 33.39 13.21 -16.55
C GLN A 801 34.51 14.09 -17.14
N PRO A 802 35.40 13.54 -17.98
CA PRO A 802 36.41 14.35 -18.65
C PRO A 802 35.78 15.38 -19.59
N LYS A 803 36.36 16.58 -19.66
CA LYS A 803 35.90 17.68 -20.54
C LYS A 803 35.88 17.33 -22.02
N PHE A 804 36.70 16.35 -22.43
CA PHE A 804 36.73 15.79 -23.77
C PHE A 804 36.59 14.28 -23.65
N ARG A 805 35.44 13.74 -24.05
CA ARG A 805 35.25 12.29 -24.18
C ARG A 805 36.19 11.73 -25.25
N ALA A 806 36.57 10.46 -25.11
CA ALA A 806 37.21 9.72 -26.21
C ALA A 806 36.29 9.76 -27.46
N ARG A 807 36.84 9.52 -28.66
CA ARG A 807 36.04 9.58 -29.90
C ARG A 807 34.80 8.69 -29.79
N ASP A 808 33.64 9.20 -30.23
CA ASP A 808 32.38 8.44 -30.25
C ASP A 808 32.61 7.04 -30.84
N GLY A 809 32.35 6.00 -30.03
CA GLY A 809 32.49 4.59 -30.40
C GLY A 809 33.71 3.83 -29.84
N GLU A 810 34.64 4.48 -29.13
CA GLU A 810 35.75 3.81 -28.45
C GLU A 810 35.42 3.59 -26.97
N PHE A 811 35.19 2.34 -26.55
CA PHE A 811 34.97 1.98 -25.15
C PHE A 811 36.30 2.08 -24.39
N GLY A 812 36.33 2.82 -23.27
CA GLY A 812 37.58 3.06 -22.55
C GLY A 812 37.37 3.52 -21.12
N TRP A 813 38.35 3.25 -20.26
CA TRP A 813 38.25 3.42 -18.81
C TRP A 813 38.69 4.79 -18.31
N THR A 814 38.49 5.84 -19.11
CA THR A 814 38.75 7.23 -18.73
C THR A 814 37.45 8.04 -18.58
N GLN A 815 36.30 7.37 -18.62
CA GLN A 815 34.96 7.93 -18.48
C GLN A 815 34.00 6.85 -17.95
N TYR A 816 32.89 7.25 -17.33
CA TYR A 816 31.81 6.30 -17.02
C TYR A 816 30.87 6.16 -18.21
N HIS A 817 30.54 4.91 -18.53
CA HIS A 817 29.73 4.52 -19.68
C HIS A 817 28.27 4.28 -19.30
N THR A 818 27.35 4.56 -20.23
CA THR A 818 25.92 4.23 -20.05
C THR A 818 25.68 2.73 -20.14
N LEU A 819 24.48 2.27 -19.74
CA LEU A 819 24.12 0.85 -19.83
C LEU A 819 24.22 0.33 -21.28
N GLU A 820 23.76 1.14 -22.23
CA GLU A 820 23.73 0.83 -23.65
C GLU A 820 25.15 0.75 -24.23
N GLU A 821 26.05 1.65 -23.81
CA GLU A 821 27.47 1.60 -24.20
C GLU A 821 28.16 0.35 -23.64
N ILE A 822 27.86 -0.04 -22.40
CA ILE A 822 28.38 -1.27 -21.80
C ILE A 822 27.85 -2.50 -22.54
N TYR A 823 26.56 -2.57 -22.83
CA TYR A 823 25.95 -3.71 -23.53
C TYR A 823 26.45 -3.83 -24.96
N ALA A 824 26.59 -2.71 -25.68
CA ALA A 824 27.19 -2.71 -27.01
C ALA A 824 28.65 -3.18 -26.98
N TRP A 825 29.43 -2.77 -25.97
CA TRP A 825 30.79 -3.26 -25.80
C TRP A 825 30.85 -4.76 -25.46
N LEU A 826 29.96 -5.26 -24.60
CA LEU A 826 29.85 -6.69 -24.32
C LEU A 826 29.55 -7.49 -25.59
N ASP A 827 28.64 -7.02 -26.44
CA ASP A 827 28.33 -7.65 -27.73
C ASP A 827 29.55 -7.73 -28.64
N LEU A 828 30.35 -6.65 -28.71
CA LEU A 828 31.61 -6.64 -29.47
C LEU A 828 32.63 -7.64 -28.92
N MET A 829 32.77 -7.72 -27.59
CA MET A 829 33.69 -8.68 -26.96
C MET A 829 33.23 -10.12 -27.18
N LEU A 830 31.94 -10.39 -27.07
CA LEU A 830 31.34 -11.70 -27.34
C LEU A 830 31.55 -12.14 -28.79
N GLU A 831 31.46 -11.22 -29.76
CA GLU A 831 31.76 -11.51 -31.16
C GLU A 831 33.25 -11.81 -31.36
N GLN A 832 34.12 -10.93 -30.84
CA GLN A 832 35.58 -11.01 -31.04
C GLN A 832 36.22 -12.22 -30.34
N TYR A 833 35.72 -12.59 -29.17
CA TYR A 833 36.29 -13.63 -28.31
C TYR A 833 35.33 -14.79 -28.06
N SER A 834 34.45 -15.09 -29.01
CA SER A 834 33.44 -16.17 -28.95
C SER A 834 33.99 -17.58 -28.65
N THR A 835 35.30 -17.80 -28.74
CA THR A 835 35.95 -19.07 -28.36
C THR A 835 36.11 -19.24 -26.85
N VAL A 836 36.09 -18.14 -26.09
CA VAL A 836 36.32 -18.12 -24.64
C VAL A 836 35.25 -17.35 -23.88
N LEU A 837 34.46 -16.50 -24.55
CA LEU A 837 33.32 -15.81 -23.97
C LEU A 837 31.99 -16.43 -24.41
N THR A 838 31.10 -16.63 -23.45
CA THR A 838 29.72 -17.06 -23.65
C THR A 838 28.77 -16.02 -23.04
N PRO A 839 27.69 -15.60 -23.73
CA PRO A 839 26.74 -14.65 -23.16
C PRO A 839 25.92 -15.31 -22.06
N ILE A 840 25.62 -14.56 -21.01
CA ILE A 840 24.66 -14.93 -19.97
C ILE A 840 23.52 -13.92 -19.98
N ASP A 841 22.31 -14.45 -19.97
CA ASP A 841 21.09 -13.71 -19.69
C ASP A 841 20.48 -14.30 -18.41
N ALA A 842 20.59 -13.56 -17.30
CA ALA A 842 20.01 -14.00 -16.03
C ALA A 842 18.49 -13.76 -15.99
N GLY A 843 17.93 -13.03 -16.97
CA GLY A 843 16.52 -12.68 -17.06
C GLY A 843 16.32 -11.16 -17.08
N ASN A 844 15.13 -10.68 -16.71
CA ASN A 844 14.74 -9.29 -16.90
C ASN A 844 14.51 -8.55 -15.57
N SER A 845 14.99 -7.33 -15.47
CA SER A 845 14.70 -6.41 -14.37
C SER A 845 13.22 -6.01 -14.28
N PHE A 846 12.87 -5.22 -13.27
CA PHE A 846 11.50 -4.76 -13.06
C PHE A 846 10.91 -3.98 -14.25
N GLU A 847 11.70 -3.11 -14.89
CA GLU A 847 11.32 -2.36 -16.11
C GLU A 847 11.56 -3.16 -17.41
N GLY A 848 11.89 -4.45 -17.29
CA GLY A 848 12.00 -5.37 -18.42
C GLY A 848 13.34 -5.34 -19.16
N LEU A 849 14.39 -4.78 -18.57
CA LEU A 849 15.73 -4.76 -19.16
C LEU A 849 16.48 -6.06 -18.87
N PRO A 850 17.23 -6.60 -19.86
CA PRO A 850 17.97 -7.83 -19.64
C PRO A 850 19.10 -7.61 -18.64
N ILE A 851 19.27 -8.55 -17.72
CA ILE A 851 20.38 -8.61 -16.76
C ILE A 851 21.49 -9.43 -17.40
N ARG A 852 22.41 -8.72 -18.07
CA ARG A 852 23.42 -9.33 -18.94
C ARG A 852 24.73 -9.56 -18.19
N GLY A 853 25.26 -10.77 -18.33
CA GLY A 853 26.59 -11.15 -17.89
C GLY A 853 27.36 -11.89 -18.97
N VAL A 854 28.59 -12.28 -18.66
CA VAL A 854 29.40 -13.17 -19.50
C VAL A 854 30.05 -14.26 -18.67
N LEU A 855 30.17 -15.44 -19.28
CA LEU A 855 31.07 -16.50 -18.82
C LEU A 855 32.35 -16.40 -19.65
N LEU A 856 33.48 -16.14 -19.00
CA LEU A 856 34.82 -16.29 -19.58
C LEU A 856 35.43 -17.61 -19.13
N SER A 857 35.76 -18.49 -20.08
CA SER A 857 36.43 -19.77 -19.84
C SER A 857 37.47 -20.05 -20.92
N TYR A 858 38.73 -20.21 -20.50
CA TYR A 858 39.82 -20.64 -21.39
C TYR A 858 40.02 -22.16 -21.39
N ARG A 859 39.53 -22.85 -20.35
CA ARG A 859 39.67 -24.28 -20.17
C ARG A 859 38.46 -24.83 -19.42
N GLU A 860 37.82 -25.82 -20.02
CA GLU A 860 36.68 -26.52 -19.41
C GLU A 860 37.07 -27.16 -18.07
N GLY A 861 36.20 -27.00 -17.06
CA GLY A 861 36.40 -27.56 -15.74
C GLY A 861 37.41 -26.80 -14.89
N ASN A 862 37.56 -25.50 -15.09
CA ASN A 862 38.24 -24.64 -14.12
C ASN A 862 37.31 -24.35 -12.93
N PRO A 863 37.81 -24.08 -11.72
CA PRO A 863 36.99 -23.53 -10.65
C PRO A 863 36.53 -22.11 -11.01
N ALA A 864 35.31 -21.73 -10.60
CA ALA A 864 34.73 -20.46 -11.01
C ALA A 864 34.76 -19.36 -9.95
N VAL A 865 34.89 -18.11 -10.42
CA VAL A 865 34.77 -16.89 -9.64
C VAL A 865 33.57 -16.09 -10.16
N PHE A 866 32.71 -15.62 -9.26
CA PHE A 866 31.54 -14.83 -9.58
C PHE A 866 31.75 -13.37 -9.15
N ILE A 867 31.49 -12.43 -10.06
CA ILE A 867 31.56 -11.00 -9.82
C ILE A 867 30.20 -10.39 -10.14
N GLU A 868 29.55 -9.81 -9.12
CA GLU A 868 28.46 -8.86 -9.31
C GLU A 868 28.96 -7.43 -9.12
N SER A 869 28.44 -6.51 -9.93
CA SER A 869 28.67 -5.09 -9.75
C SER A 869 27.41 -4.27 -9.98
N ASN A 870 27.43 -3.06 -9.42
CA ASN A 870 26.40 -2.05 -9.60
C ASN A 870 25.02 -2.43 -9.03
N THR A 871 24.97 -3.25 -7.97
CA THR A 871 23.74 -3.53 -7.20
C THR A 871 23.06 -2.22 -6.77
N HIS A 872 23.86 -1.24 -6.34
CA HIS A 872 23.45 0.13 -6.10
C HIS A 872 23.71 1.02 -7.33
N ALA A 873 22.65 1.61 -7.88
CA ALA A 873 22.68 2.38 -9.12
C ALA A 873 23.74 3.50 -9.18
N ARG A 874 23.88 4.30 -8.12
CA ARG A 874 24.81 5.45 -8.02
C ARG A 874 26.30 5.09 -7.96
N GLU A 875 26.66 3.82 -7.80
CA GLU A 875 28.04 3.35 -7.56
C GLU A 875 28.78 3.03 -8.87
N TRP A 876 28.89 4.02 -9.78
CA TRP A 876 29.35 3.82 -11.16
C TRP A 876 30.76 3.21 -11.31
N ILE A 877 31.64 3.43 -10.33
CA ILE A 877 33.00 2.86 -10.31
C ILE A 877 33.01 1.33 -10.32
N THR A 878 31.93 0.69 -9.85
CA THR A 878 31.80 -0.76 -9.79
C THR A 878 31.66 -1.38 -11.19
N SER A 879 30.72 -0.87 -12.01
CA SER A 879 30.57 -1.24 -13.43
C SER A 879 31.86 -0.98 -14.24
N ALA A 880 32.50 0.17 -14.00
CA ALA A 880 33.73 0.53 -14.71
C ALA A 880 34.88 -0.44 -14.36
N THR A 881 34.99 -0.85 -13.10
CA THR A 881 36.00 -1.81 -12.65
C THR A 881 35.73 -3.21 -13.19
N ALA A 882 34.47 -3.68 -13.16
CA ALA A 882 34.10 -4.99 -13.70
C ALA A 882 34.41 -5.12 -15.20
N THR A 883 34.08 -4.10 -16.00
CA THR A 883 34.41 -4.09 -17.43
C THR A 883 35.92 -3.97 -17.69
N TYR A 884 36.67 -3.25 -16.84
CA TYR A 884 38.14 -3.17 -16.93
C TYR A 884 38.78 -4.53 -16.69
N VAL A 885 38.38 -5.22 -15.63
CA VAL A 885 38.87 -6.57 -15.29
C VAL A 885 38.60 -7.54 -16.43
N LEU A 886 37.38 -7.56 -16.97
CA LEU A 886 37.04 -8.39 -18.13
C LEU A 886 37.93 -8.07 -19.34
N ASN A 887 38.17 -6.80 -19.64
CA ASN A 887 39.06 -6.42 -20.73
C ASN A 887 40.50 -6.89 -20.51
N GLU A 888 41.06 -6.72 -19.31
CA GLU A 888 42.41 -7.17 -19.00
C GLU A 888 42.52 -8.70 -19.12
N PHE A 889 41.51 -9.45 -18.70
CA PHE A 889 41.46 -10.91 -18.89
C PHE A 889 41.39 -11.34 -20.35
N LEU A 890 40.97 -10.47 -21.27
CA LEU A 890 40.94 -10.76 -22.70
C LEU A 890 42.20 -10.29 -23.42
N THR A 891 42.78 -9.17 -22.99
CA THR A 891 43.75 -8.40 -23.80
C THR A 891 45.12 -8.24 -23.16
N SER A 892 45.26 -8.40 -21.84
CA SER A 892 46.51 -8.12 -21.14
C SER A 892 47.61 -9.07 -21.60
N THR A 893 48.85 -8.59 -21.62
CA THR A 893 50.04 -9.43 -21.84
C THR A 893 50.80 -9.73 -20.55
N ASP A 894 50.30 -9.22 -19.42
CA ASP A 894 50.90 -9.46 -18.12
C ASP A 894 50.74 -10.95 -17.74
N PRO A 895 51.85 -11.65 -17.40
CA PRO A 895 51.80 -13.08 -17.14
C PRO A 895 50.95 -13.45 -15.93
N ASP A 896 50.85 -12.59 -14.91
CA ASP A 896 50.07 -12.86 -13.72
C ASP A 896 48.58 -12.68 -13.98
N ILE A 897 48.20 -11.64 -14.74
CA ILE A 897 46.81 -11.44 -15.19
C ILE A 897 46.38 -12.59 -16.11
N ARG A 898 47.21 -12.98 -17.08
CA ARG A 898 46.91 -14.12 -17.96
C ARG A 898 46.75 -15.42 -17.20
N ARG A 899 47.61 -15.65 -16.19
CA ARG A 899 47.55 -16.85 -15.35
C ARG A 899 46.20 -16.96 -14.66
N ILE A 900 45.71 -15.91 -13.98
CA ILE A 900 44.42 -15.99 -13.29
C ILE A 900 43.24 -16.03 -14.27
N ALA A 901 43.34 -15.32 -15.41
CA ALA A 901 42.31 -15.38 -16.45
C ALA A 901 42.14 -16.81 -17.00
N GLU A 902 43.24 -17.53 -17.20
CA GLU A 902 43.24 -18.87 -17.80
C GLU A 902 43.01 -20.02 -16.80
N SER A 903 43.23 -19.76 -15.51
CA SER A 903 43.11 -20.77 -14.44
C SER A 903 41.70 -20.88 -13.85
N TYR A 904 40.86 -19.87 -14.07
CA TYR A 904 39.53 -19.76 -13.49
C TYR A 904 38.47 -19.50 -14.57
N ASP A 905 37.26 -19.98 -14.31
CA ASP A 905 36.07 -19.56 -15.06
C ASP A 905 35.47 -18.32 -14.39
N TRP A 906 35.08 -17.31 -15.17
CA TRP A 906 34.62 -16.03 -14.62
C TRP A 906 33.18 -15.74 -15.04
N TYR A 907 32.28 -15.70 -14.07
CA TYR A 907 30.94 -15.16 -14.22
C TYR A 907 31.00 -13.68 -13.87
N ILE A 908 30.93 -12.80 -14.86
CA ILE A 908 31.02 -11.35 -14.65
C ILE A 908 29.72 -10.70 -15.09
N PHE A 909 29.04 -10.06 -14.13
CA PHE A 909 27.87 -9.22 -14.37
C PHE A 909 28.25 -7.75 -14.14
N PRO A 910 28.57 -6.99 -15.20
CA PRO A 910 28.92 -5.58 -15.06
C PRO A 910 27.80 -4.75 -14.44
N ASN A 911 26.55 -5.18 -14.59
CA ASN A 911 25.41 -4.50 -14.00
C ASN A 911 24.29 -5.47 -13.62
N VAL A 912 23.99 -5.59 -12.33
CA VAL A 912 22.88 -6.42 -11.84
C VAL A 912 21.60 -5.64 -11.54
N ASN A 913 21.64 -4.30 -11.61
CA ASN A 913 20.49 -3.40 -11.43
C ASN A 913 20.37 -2.44 -12.63
N PRO A 914 20.02 -2.97 -13.82
CA PRO A 914 20.08 -2.20 -15.06
C PRO A 914 19.10 -1.02 -15.07
N ASP A 915 17.92 -1.17 -14.45
CA ASP A 915 16.92 -0.10 -14.36
C ASP A 915 17.43 1.08 -13.53
N GLY A 916 17.92 0.79 -12.33
CA GLY A 916 18.46 1.82 -11.44
C GLY A 916 19.67 2.50 -12.07
N PHE A 917 20.58 1.74 -12.68
CA PHE A 917 21.77 2.29 -13.32
C PHE A 917 21.45 3.20 -14.49
N ARG A 918 20.54 2.79 -15.40
CA ARG A 918 20.06 3.65 -16.48
C ARG A 918 19.44 4.94 -15.92
N PHE A 919 18.57 4.83 -14.93
CA PHE A 919 17.93 5.98 -14.29
C PHE A 919 18.96 6.93 -13.65
N SER A 920 20.08 6.40 -13.14
CA SER A 920 21.15 7.24 -12.60
C SER A 920 21.92 8.04 -13.66
N HIS A 921 22.05 7.51 -14.88
CA HIS A 921 22.69 8.22 -16.01
C HIS A 921 21.79 9.25 -16.67
N GLU A 922 20.49 8.93 -16.75
CA GLU A 922 19.51 9.68 -17.54
C GLU A 922 18.71 10.69 -16.72
N ASN A 923 18.43 10.41 -15.44
CA ASN A 923 17.48 11.19 -14.64
C ASN A 923 18.09 11.69 -13.33
N ASN A 924 18.50 10.80 -12.42
CA ASN A 924 18.94 11.16 -11.07
C ASN A 924 20.25 10.47 -10.70
N ARG A 925 21.36 11.20 -10.83
CA ARG A 925 22.72 10.72 -10.53
C ARG A 925 22.87 10.05 -9.17
N MET A 926 22.09 10.46 -8.16
CA MET A 926 22.20 9.97 -6.79
C MET A 926 21.21 8.83 -6.48
N TRP A 927 20.48 8.32 -7.47
CA TRP A 927 19.57 7.18 -7.30
C TRP A 927 20.33 5.90 -6.93
N ARG A 928 19.82 5.13 -5.96
CA ARG A 928 20.49 3.91 -5.44
C ARG A 928 19.81 2.60 -5.81
N LYS A 929 18.47 2.53 -5.75
CA LYS A 929 17.73 1.26 -5.72
C LYS A 929 17.44 0.69 -7.11
N THR A 930 16.77 -0.46 -7.15
CA THR A 930 15.97 -0.89 -8.29
C THR A 930 14.86 0.13 -8.61
N ARG A 931 14.11 -0.12 -9.67
CA ARG A 931 12.97 0.72 -10.07
C ARG A 931 11.60 0.13 -9.70
N SER A 932 11.60 -0.93 -8.89
CA SER A 932 10.37 -1.43 -8.28
C SER A 932 9.77 -0.37 -7.33
N ARG A 933 8.43 -0.35 -7.20
CA ARG A 933 7.68 0.73 -6.53
C ARG A 933 7.80 0.63 -4.99
N ASN A 934 8.97 0.89 -4.42
CA ASN A 934 9.26 0.73 -2.98
C ASN A 934 10.17 1.83 -2.37
N GLY A 935 10.22 1.98 -1.03
CA GLY A 935 10.91 3.06 -0.26
C GLY A 935 12.46 2.98 -0.19
N LEU A 936 13.16 4.04 0.26
CA LEU A 936 14.63 4.25 0.09
C LEU A 936 15.58 3.25 0.79
N THR A 937 15.15 2.58 1.87
CA THR A 937 15.90 1.55 2.62
C THR A 937 15.11 0.24 2.74
N TYR A 938 14.17 0.05 1.81
CA TYR A 938 13.24 -1.07 1.84
C TYR A 938 13.91 -2.38 1.46
N ALA A 939 13.81 -3.39 2.33
CA ALA A 939 14.36 -4.73 2.10
C ALA A 939 13.53 -5.60 1.12
N GLY A 940 12.44 -5.05 0.58
CA GLY A 940 11.46 -5.83 -0.17
C GLY A 940 10.32 -6.38 0.70
N PRO A 941 9.16 -6.78 0.14
CA PRO A 941 8.08 -7.43 0.88
C PRO A 941 8.48 -8.81 1.44
N GLN A 942 9.52 -9.42 0.87
CA GLN A 942 10.13 -10.68 1.29
C GLN A 942 11.53 -10.81 0.68
N GLY A 943 12.31 -11.80 1.12
CA GLY A 943 13.58 -12.16 0.47
C GLY A 943 13.36 -12.46 -1.02
N PHE A 944 14.27 -11.99 -1.88
CA PHE A 944 14.19 -12.14 -3.34
C PHE A 944 12.89 -11.59 -3.96
N SER A 945 12.35 -10.52 -3.39
CA SER A 945 11.16 -9.85 -3.93
C SER A 945 11.46 -9.07 -5.21
N GLU A 946 12.65 -8.49 -5.32
CA GLU A 946 13.12 -7.80 -6.52
C GLU A 946 13.44 -8.84 -7.61
N PRO A 947 12.91 -8.69 -8.84
CA PRO A 947 13.15 -9.66 -9.91
C PRO A 947 14.65 -9.81 -10.21
N GLU A 948 15.42 -8.72 -10.10
CA GLU A 948 16.88 -8.73 -10.28
C GLU A 948 17.56 -9.68 -9.31
N THR A 949 17.27 -9.53 -8.01
CA THR A 949 17.89 -10.34 -6.96
C THR A 949 17.45 -11.81 -7.02
N ARG A 950 16.18 -12.07 -7.39
CA ARG A 950 15.66 -13.44 -7.52
C ARG A 950 16.35 -14.18 -8.65
N GLN A 951 16.41 -13.55 -9.81
CA GLN A 951 17.01 -14.15 -11.00
C GLN A 951 18.51 -14.40 -10.84
N LEU A 952 19.22 -13.47 -10.20
CA LEU A 952 20.63 -13.67 -9.89
C LEU A 952 20.84 -14.80 -8.89
N ALA A 953 19.97 -14.91 -7.87
CA ALA A 953 20.03 -16.01 -6.90
C ALA A 953 19.75 -17.37 -7.55
N ASP A 954 18.73 -17.47 -8.41
CA ASP A 954 18.42 -18.68 -9.18
C ASP A 954 19.61 -19.08 -10.05
N PHE A 955 20.22 -18.12 -10.76
CA PHE A 955 21.42 -18.37 -11.56
C PHE A 955 22.60 -18.88 -10.71
N ILE A 956 22.86 -18.27 -9.55
CA ILE A 956 23.94 -18.70 -8.65
C ILE A 956 23.68 -20.11 -8.14
N LEU A 957 22.45 -20.43 -7.72
CA LEU A 957 22.09 -21.76 -7.24
C LEU A 957 22.28 -22.84 -8.32
N ASP A 958 21.94 -22.53 -9.57
CA ASP A 958 22.16 -23.43 -10.71
C ASP A 958 23.65 -23.72 -10.97
N HIS A 959 24.55 -22.82 -10.55
CA HIS A 959 26.00 -22.92 -10.76
C HIS A 959 26.79 -23.06 -9.46
N VAL A 960 26.13 -23.31 -8.32
CA VAL A 960 26.74 -23.17 -6.99
C VAL A 960 27.88 -24.16 -6.73
N ASN A 961 27.82 -25.34 -7.34
CA ASN A 961 28.90 -26.35 -7.22
C ASN A 961 30.17 -25.94 -7.97
N HIS A 962 30.04 -25.04 -8.95
CA HIS A 962 31.12 -24.55 -9.80
C HIS A 962 31.77 -23.29 -9.21
N ILE A 963 30.97 -22.39 -8.64
CA ILE A 963 31.43 -21.12 -8.06
C ILE A 963 32.12 -21.37 -6.71
N LYS A 964 33.41 -21.01 -6.62
CA LYS A 964 34.22 -21.15 -5.39
C LYS A 964 34.43 -19.82 -4.66
N VAL A 965 34.43 -18.70 -5.39
CA VAL A 965 34.61 -17.35 -4.85
C VAL A 965 33.52 -16.43 -5.36
N PHE A 966 32.89 -15.68 -4.45
CA PHE A 966 31.88 -14.67 -4.75
C PHE A 966 32.38 -13.27 -4.37
N LEU A 967 32.40 -12.35 -5.34
CA LEU A 967 32.85 -10.98 -5.15
C LEU A 967 31.72 -10.02 -5.49
N SER A 968 31.41 -9.14 -4.53
CA SER A 968 30.40 -8.10 -4.68
C SER A 968 31.08 -6.73 -4.68
N PHE A 969 30.96 -6.00 -5.79
CA PHE A 969 31.59 -4.70 -5.97
C PHE A 969 30.64 -3.56 -5.63
N HIS A 970 31.04 -2.76 -4.65
CA HIS A 970 30.36 -1.60 -4.09
C HIS A 970 31.30 -0.38 -4.00
N SER A 971 30.75 0.79 -3.66
CA SER A 971 31.50 1.99 -3.28
C SER A 971 30.64 2.88 -2.38
N TYR A 972 31.18 3.70 -1.49
CA TYR A 972 32.59 4.02 -1.30
C TYR A 972 32.94 3.80 0.18
N SER A 973 34.21 3.51 0.48
CA SER A 973 34.79 3.68 1.83
C SER A 973 36.18 3.07 1.97
N GLN A 974 36.70 2.38 0.95
CA GLN A 974 37.92 1.57 1.05
C GLN A 974 37.82 0.51 2.14
N LEU A 975 36.80 -0.34 2.05
CA LEU A 975 36.60 -1.48 2.94
C LEU A 975 36.66 -2.78 2.13
N LEU A 976 37.24 -3.82 2.75
CA LEU A 976 37.09 -5.18 2.27
C LEU A 976 36.38 -5.98 3.36
N LEU A 977 35.13 -6.33 3.08
CA LEU A 977 34.21 -6.90 4.04
C LEU A 977 33.95 -8.37 3.72
N TYR A 978 33.78 -9.18 4.77
CA TYR A 978 33.47 -10.60 4.65
C TYR A 978 32.43 -11.01 5.72
N PRO A 979 31.78 -12.17 5.58
CA PRO A 979 30.72 -12.60 6.50
C PRO A 979 31.13 -12.59 7.99
N TRP A 980 30.20 -12.31 8.90
CA TRP A 980 28.77 -12.06 8.68
C TRP A 980 28.42 -10.58 8.79
N SER A 981 27.32 -10.17 8.14
CA SER A 981 26.73 -8.84 8.25
C SER A 981 25.61 -8.82 9.28
N TYR A 982 24.84 -9.91 9.43
CA TYR A 982 23.67 -9.97 10.32
C TYR A 982 23.97 -10.36 11.77
N THR A 983 25.19 -10.85 12.08
CA THR A 983 25.53 -11.37 13.41
C THR A 983 26.98 -11.07 13.79
N ALA A 984 27.22 -10.90 15.10
CA ALA A 984 28.56 -10.76 15.69
C ALA A 984 29.32 -12.09 15.71
N GLU A 985 28.62 -13.19 15.47
CA GLU A 985 29.24 -14.51 15.37
C GLU A 985 30.24 -14.52 14.22
N ARG A 986 31.33 -15.26 14.40
CA ARG A 986 32.33 -15.41 13.36
C ARG A 986 31.91 -16.51 12.40
N ALA A 987 32.20 -16.32 11.11
CA ALA A 987 32.18 -17.41 10.14
C ALA A 987 33.04 -18.58 10.64
N ASP A 988 32.65 -19.81 10.33
CA ASP A 988 33.36 -21.01 10.78
C ASP A 988 34.76 -21.13 10.15
N ASN A 989 35.03 -20.49 9.00
CA ASN A 989 36.37 -20.29 8.43
C ASN A 989 36.89 -18.83 8.57
N TYR A 990 36.51 -18.13 9.65
CA TYR A 990 36.86 -16.72 9.86
C TYR A 990 38.37 -16.43 9.73
N ASP A 991 39.23 -17.30 10.28
CA ASP A 991 40.68 -17.06 10.25
C ASP A 991 41.22 -17.06 8.81
N ASP A 992 40.71 -17.95 7.95
CA ASP A 992 41.05 -18.00 6.52
C ASP A 992 40.53 -16.75 5.79
N LEU A 993 39.27 -16.37 6.01
CA LEU A 993 38.70 -15.15 5.43
C LEU A 993 39.45 -13.88 5.86
N HIS A 994 39.87 -13.82 7.13
CA HIS A 994 40.66 -12.69 7.60
C HIS A 994 42.05 -12.69 6.96
N GLN A 995 42.73 -13.84 6.86
CA GLN A 995 44.04 -13.96 6.24
C GLN A 995 44.03 -13.59 4.76
N ILE A 996 43.09 -14.12 3.98
CA ILE A 996 42.88 -13.77 2.57
C ILE A 996 42.63 -12.25 2.45
N GLY A 997 41.79 -11.70 3.34
CA GLY A 997 41.49 -10.27 3.36
C GLY A 997 42.72 -9.41 3.64
N VAL A 998 43.59 -9.81 4.58
CA VAL A 998 44.84 -9.10 4.91
C VAL A 998 45.78 -9.09 3.72
N VAL A 999 46.03 -10.25 3.09
CA VAL A 999 46.89 -10.35 1.91
C VAL A 999 46.35 -9.51 0.74
N THR A 1000 45.03 -9.49 0.57
CA THR A 1000 44.35 -8.64 -0.43
C THR A 1000 44.54 -7.16 -0.11
N GLY A 1001 44.34 -6.76 1.16
CA GLY A 1001 44.49 -5.37 1.62
C GLY A 1001 45.92 -4.84 1.49
N ASP A 1002 46.92 -5.67 1.84
CA ASP A 1002 48.32 -5.35 1.66
C ASP A 1002 48.61 -5.09 0.18
N ARG A 1003 48.07 -5.91 -0.72
CA ARG A 1003 48.23 -5.77 -2.18
C ARG A 1003 47.55 -4.53 -2.75
N LEU A 1004 46.37 -4.15 -2.26
CA LEU A 1004 45.69 -2.90 -2.64
C LEU A 1004 46.55 -1.66 -2.33
N LYS A 1005 47.29 -1.71 -1.23
CA LYS A 1005 48.15 -0.60 -0.79
C LYS A 1005 49.39 -0.41 -1.67
N GLU A 1006 49.94 -1.46 -2.26
CA GLU A 1006 51.28 -1.44 -2.89
C GLU A 1006 51.46 -0.42 -4.02
N LEU A 1007 50.43 -0.19 -4.85
CA LEU A 1007 50.55 0.66 -6.03
C LEU A 1007 50.38 2.15 -5.74
N TYR A 1008 49.37 2.48 -4.92
CA TYR A 1008 48.92 3.86 -4.74
C TYR A 1008 48.80 4.28 -3.27
N ASP A 1009 49.28 3.46 -2.34
CA ASP A 1009 49.12 3.66 -0.89
C ASP A 1009 47.65 3.77 -0.46
N THR A 1010 46.76 3.10 -1.19
CA THR A 1010 45.32 3.11 -0.92
C THR A 1010 45.02 2.07 0.15
N GLU A 1011 44.78 2.53 1.38
CA GLU A 1011 44.55 1.64 2.52
C GLU A 1011 43.09 1.20 2.59
N TYR A 1012 42.88 -0.12 2.61
CA TYR A 1012 41.57 -0.72 2.85
C TYR A 1012 41.48 -1.24 4.29
N THR A 1013 40.34 -1.01 4.95
CA THR A 1013 40.07 -1.64 6.24
C THR A 1013 39.49 -3.04 6.03
N ILE A 1014 40.15 -4.04 6.62
CA ILE A 1014 39.77 -5.45 6.52
C ILE A 1014 39.01 -5.86 7.77
N GLN A 1015 37.73 -6.20 7.63
CA GLN A 1015 36.88 -6.54 8.78
C GLN A 1015 35.65 -7.35 8.37
N SER A 1016 35.01 -7.99 9.36
CA SER A 1016 33.66 -8.55 9.16
C SER A 1016 32.67 -7.43 8.84
N SER A 1017 31.70 -7.69 7.96
CA SER A 1017 30.63 -6.75 7.62
C SER A 1017 29.88 -6.25 8.86
N TYR A 1018 29.69 -7.09 9.88
CA TYR A 1018 29.07 -6.73 11.16
C TYR A 1018 29.77 -5.54 11.85
N GLU A 1019 31.09 -5.42 11.70
CA GLU A 1019 31.88 -4.34 12.31
C GLU A 1019 31.62 -2.97 11.67
N LEU A 1020 31.10 -2.96 10.43
CA LEU A 1020 30.61 -1.75 9.78
C LEU A 1020 29.25 -1.35 10.37
N TYR A 1021 28.24 -2.20 10.20
CA TYR A 1021 26.95 -2.19 10.90
C TYR A 1021 26.21 -3.51 10.73
N ILE A 1022 25.23 -3.74 11.60
CA ILE A 1022 24.35 -4.91 11.52
C ILE A 1022 23.39 -4.72 10.34
N SER A 1023 23.43 -5.64 9.37
CA SER A 1023 22.50 -5.65 8.23
C SER A 1023 22.09 -7.07 7.87
N THR A 1024 20.82 -7.26 7.49
CA THR A 1024 20.29 -8.53 6.97
C THR A 1024 20.11 -8.45 5.45
N GLY A 1025 20.13 -9.59 4.78
CA GLY A 1025 19.80 -9.69 3.34
C GLY A 1025 20.93 -9.35 2.36
N THR A 1026 22.19 -9.35 2.81
CA THR A 1026 23.34 -9.11 1.90
C THR A 1026 23.62 -10.34 1.02
N SER A 1027 24.05 -10.12 -0.22
CA SER A 1027 24.38 -11.19 -1.17
C SER A 1027 25.56 -12.04 -0.70
N VAL A 1028 26.57 -11.42 -0.07
CA VAL A 1028 27.74 -12.11 0.50
C VAL A 1028 27.37 -13.02 1.68
N ASP A 1029 26.49 -12.58 2.59
CA ASP A 1029 26.02 -13.45 3.68
C ASP A 1029 25.15 -14.59 3.13
N TRP A 1030 24.28 -14.33 2.16
CA TRP A 1030 23.42 -15.35 1.56
C TRP A 1030 24.22 -16.40 0.78
N THR A 1031 25.18 -15.98 -0.04
CA THR A 1031 26.02 -16.92 -0.79
C THR A 1031 26.86 -17.78 0.14
N TYR A 1032 27.41 -17.21 1.22
CA TYR A 1032 28.15 -17.96 2.24
C TYR A 1032 27.25 -18.91 3.04
N GLY A 1033 26.13 -18.41 3.55
CA GLY A 1033 25.31 -19.13 4.52
C GLY A 1033 24.25 -20.06 3.96
N GLN A 1034 23.72 -19.75 2.77
CA GLN A 1034 22.62 -20.49 2.15
C GLN A 1034 23.03 -21.21 0.87
N ALA A 1035 23.76 -20.52 -0.03
CA ALA A 1035 24.24 -21.17 -1.25
C ALA A 1035 25.43 -22.11 -0.97
N GLY A 1036 26.25 -21.79 0.04
CA GLY A 1036 27.39 -22.61 0.46
C GLY A 1036 28.72 -22.24 -0.22
N ILE A 1037 28.82 -21.06 -0.82
CA ILE A 1037 30.07 -20.53 -1.41
C ILE A 1037 30.94 -20.01 -0.26
N ARG A 1038 32.03 -20.71 0.04
CA ARG A 1038 32.80 -20.54 1.28
C ARG A 1038 33.75 -19.35 1.31
N ILE A 1039 33.95 -18.66 0.18
CA ILE A 1039 34.76 -17.46 0.05
C ILE A 1039 33.91 -16.35 -0.56
N GLY A 1040 33.60 -15.33 0.24
CA GLY A 1040 32.75 -14.21 -0.16
C GLY A 1040 33.28 -12.88 0.36
N TYR A 1041 33.42 -11.88 -0.53
CA TYR A 1041 33.85 -10.53 -0.15
C TYR A 1041 33.00 -9.44 -0.79
N THR A 1042 32.73 -8.39 -0.02
CA THR A 1042 32.28 -7.09 -0.53
C THR A 1042 33.47 -6.14 -0.60
N TYR A 1043 33.74 -5.60 -1.78
CA TYR A 1043 34.66 -4.48 -1.96
C TYR A 1043 33.88 -3.18 -1.88
N GLU A 1044 34.24 -2.28 -0.97
CA GLU A 1044 33.81 -0.88 -0.99
C GLU A 1044 34.95 -0.05 -1.55
N PHE A 1045 34.87 0.31 -2.83
CA PHE A 1045 35.94 0.97 -3.56
C PHE A 1045 36.26 2.39 -3.06
N ARG A 1046 37.20 3.05 -3.75
CA ARG A 1046 37.55 4.46 -3.51
C ARG A 1046 36.31 5.37 -3.58
N ASP A 1047 36.31 6.49 -2.87
CA ASP A 1047 37.33 6.99 -1.94
C ASP A 1047 36.83 6.92 -0.49
N THR A 1048 37.43 7.67 0.43
CA THR A 1048 36.95 7.80 1.82
C THR A 1048 35.94 8.95 1.99
N GLY A 1049 35.26 9.30 0.89
CA GLY A 1049 34.15 10.24 0.81
C GLY A 1049 34.50 11.67 0.41
N ARG A 1050 35.72 11.97 -0.08
CA ARG A 1050 35.99 13.32 -0.64
C ARG A 1050 35.11 13.55 -1.87
N TYR A 1051 34.95 12.52 -2.68
CA TYR A 1051 34.05 12.46 -3.82
C TYR A 1051 32.86 11.54 -3.57
N GLY A 1052 33.04 10.53 -2.71
CA GLY A 1052 32.00 9.56 -2.40
C GLY A 1052 31.58 8.80 -3.65
N PHE A 1053 30.28 8.83 -3.96
CA PHE A 1053 29.74 8.17 -5.15
C PHE A 1053 30.10 8.89 -6.47
N ILE A 1054 30.61 10.13 -6.43
CA ILE A 1054 30.88 10.99 -7.60
C ILE A 1054 32.40 11.02 -7.89
N LEU A 1055 33.03 9.83 -7.86
CA LEU A 1055 34.47 9.69 -8.00
C LEU A 1055 34.90 10.10 -9.43
N PRO A 1056 35.88 11.01 -9.61
CA PRO A 1056 36.27 11.48 -10.94
C PRO A 1056 36.73 10.35 -11.85
N ALA A 1057 36.42 10.42 -13.14
CA ALA A 1057 36.74 9.38 -14.10
C ALA A 1057 38.25 9.08 -14.24
N ASP A 1058 39.13 10.02 -13.86
CA ASP A 1058 40.58 9.78 -13.83
C ASP A 1058 41.02 8.79 -12.73
N GLN A 1059 40.13 8.44 -11.80
CA GLN A 1059 40.34 7.42 -10.77
C GLN A 1059 39.91 6.02 -11.21
N ILE A 1060 39.23 5.85 -12.36
CA ILE A 1060 38.76 4.54 -12.82
C ILE A 1060 39.93 3.56 -12.98
N ILE A 1061 40.96 3.94 -13.75
CA ILE A 1061 42.13 3.08 -13.97
C ILE A 1061 42.91 2.83 -12.67
N PRO A 1062 43.27 3.85 -11.87
CA PRO A 1062 43.92 3.61 -10.58
C PRO A 1062 43.16 2.62 -9.68
N ASN A 1063 41.84 2.77 -9.55
CA ASN A 1063 40.99 1.87 -8.77
C ASN A 1063 40.98 0.46 -9.38
N ALA A 1064 40.76 0.33 -10.68
CA ALA A 1064 40.61 -0.97 -11.31
C ALA A 1064 41.93 -1.77 -11.35
N VAL A 1065 43.07 -1.09 -11.52
CA VAL A 1065 44.39 -1.74 -11.51
C VAL A 1065 44.74 -2.28 -10.14
N GLU A 1066 44.54 -1.51 -9.06
CA GLU A 1066 44.83 -2.01 -7.70
C GLU A 1066 43.90 -3.17 -7.31
N VAL A 1067 42.62 -3.10 -7.69
CA VAL A 1067 41.65 -4.19 -7.46
C VAL A 1067 42.04 -5.44 -8.25
N LEU A 1068 42.41 -5.32 -9.52
CA LEU A 1068 42.85 -6.47 -10.30
C LEU A 1068 44.11 -7.12 -9.70
N GLN A 1069 45.06 -6.31 -9.22
CA GLN A 1069 46.25 -6.82 -8.55
C GLN A 1069 45.92 -7.47 -7.21
N SER A 1070 44.94 -6.95 -6.47
CA SER A 1070 44.48 -7.55 -5.21
C SER A 1070 43.76 -8.88 -5.43
N MET A 1071 43.00 -9.02 -6.53
CA MET A 1071 42.36 -10.28 -6.91
C MET A 1071 43.38 -11.38 -7.19
N ILE A 1072 44.53 -11.06 -7.78
CA ILE A 1072 45.62 -12.05 -7.96
C ILE A 1072 46.07 -12.59 -6.60
N ALA A 1073 46.38 -11.70 -5.65
CA ALA A 1073 46.83 -12.10 -4.32
C ALA A 1073 45.74 -12.85 -3.52
N MET A 1074 44.48 -12.43 -3.66
CA MET A 1074 43.32 -13.09 -3.08
C MET A 1074 43.20 -14.54 -3.56
N LEU A 1075 43.26 -14.76 -4.88
CA LEU A 1075 43.05 -16.08 -5.46
C LEU A 1075 44.24 -17.02 -5.22
N ASP A 1076 45.46 -16.50 -5.22
CA ASP A 1076 46.64 -17.28 -4.83
C ASP A 1076 46.51 -17.76 -3.38
N GLU A 1077 46.01 -16.92 -2.48
CA GLU A 1077 45.78 -17.32 -1.10
C GLU A 1077 44.61 -18.30 -0.94
N CYS A 1078 43.54 -18.13 -1.72
CA CYS A 1078 42.46 -19.12 -1.79
C CYS A 1078 42.96 -20.49 -2.26
N GLU A 1079 43.85 -20.54 -3.25
CA GLU A 1079 44.47 -21.77 -3.74
C GLU A 1079 45.38 -22.39 -2.68
N ASN A 1080 46.21 -21.58 -2.01
CA ASN A 1080 47.09 -22.03 -0.91
C ASN A 1080 46.30 -22.67 0.24
N LEU A 1081 45.13 -22.10 0.56
CA LEU A 1081 44.24 -22.59 1.62
C LEU A 1081 43.33 -23.74 1.16
N GLY A 1082 43.37 -24.11 -0.13
CA GLY A 1082 42.65 -25.26 -0.68
C GLY A 1082 41.19 -25.01 -1.06
N TYR A 1083 40.76 -23.75 -1.19
CA TYR A 1083 39.38 -23.41 -1.57
C TYR A 1083 39.11 -23.50 -3.08
N MET A 1084 40.17 -23.56 -3.90
CA MET A 1084 40.05 -23.58 -5.36
C MET A 1084 40.01 -24.99 -5.96
N THR A 1085 39.95 -26.06 -5.17
CA THR A 1085 39.79 -27.42 -5.71
C THR A 1085 38.32 -27.68 -6.08
N LEU A 1086 38.08 -28.24 -7.28
CA LEU A 1086 36.73 -28.55 -7.76
C LEU A 1086 36.02 -29.67 -7.00
#